data_AF-A0A7J8SHU6-F1
#
_entry.id   AF-A0A7J8SHU6-F1
#
_cell.length_a   1.000
_cell.length_b   1.000
_cell.length_c   1.000
_cell.angle_alpha   90.00
_cell.angle_beta   90.00
_cell.angle_gamma   90.00
#
_symmetry.space_group_name_H-M   'P 1'
#
loop_
_entity.id
_entity.type
_entity.pdbx_description
1 polymer ?
#
loop_
_entity_poly.entity_id
_entity_poly.type
_entity_poly.pdbx_seq_one_letter_code
_entity_poly.pdbx_strand_id
1 'polypeptide(L)'
;MGGSHSREELISDSDEEEYEEEEEENYQDSKDDTPERSSSGRRHKTPSSLDEVAAKLEALKLKYPTSNTPNPSLKNAVKLYLHIGGNTPKAKWVTSEKLTSYAFIKTAKIDGQDGAEDGEESENEEESGDVWWVMKVGNKIRVKVGVEMQLKSFGDQRRVDFVAKGVWAMKFFSDEEYKSFVSKFNDCSFENTYKMESNDANKVKVYGKDFIGWANPEAADDSIWEDAEDAFSKSPRSATPVRANQDLREEFEEAANGGIQSLALGALDNSFLVGDSGIQVVKNFTHGIQGKGVYVNFDNGNQRSGLNSVHSTPRKALLMRAETNMLLMSPKTEGKPHTTGLHQLDIETGKIVTEWKFGKDGTEITMRDIANDSKGAQLDPSGATFLGLDDNRLCRWDMRDRNGIVQNLATSTPVLNWTQGHQFSRGTNFQCFATTGDGSIVVGSLDGKIRLYSITSMRQAKTAFPGLGSPITHVDVTFDGKWILGTTDTYLILICTLFTDKDGKTKTGFNGRMGHRVAAPRLLKLTPLDSHLAGVNNKFRNAQFSWVTENGKQERHLVATVGKFSVIWNFQQVKNGSHECYHNQEGLKSCYCYKIVLKDDSIVDSRFMHDKFAVSDSPEAPLVIATPLKVSSFSISSRR
;
A
#
# COMPACT_ATOMS: atom_id res chain seq x y z
N MET A 1 -9.29 6.58 -15.62
CA MET A 1 -8.03 6.08 -15.01
C MET A 1 -6.99 7.18 -15.09
N GLY A 2 -6.07 7.26 -14.14
CA GLY A 2 -5.04 8.31 -14.14
C GLY A 2 -3.80 7.89 -13.36
N GLY A 3 -2.64 8.42 -13.75
CA GLY A 3 -1.41 8.28 -12.98
C GLY A 3 -1.39 9.24 -11.80
N SER A 4 -0.76 8.86 -10.69
CA SER A 4 -0.64 9.68 -9.48
C SER A 4 -0.10 11.10 -9.76
N HIS A 5 0.95 11.20 -10.59
CA HIS A 5 1.60 12.49 -10.92
C HIS A 5 0.67 13.49 -11.60
N SER A 6 -0.36 13.04 -12.32
CA SER A 6 -1.33 13.96 -12.95
C SER A 6 -2.23 14.70 -11.95
N ARG A 7 -2.16 14.33 -10.67
CA ARG A 7 -2.99 14.88 -9.59
C ARG A 7 -2.17 15.62 -8.54
N GLU A 8 -0.86 15.72 -8.71
CA GLU A 8 0.02 16.47 -7.82
C GLU A 8 0.23 17.88 -8.40
N GLU A 9 -0.54 18.86 -7.92
CA GLU A 9 -0.38 20.26 -8.34
C GLU A 9 0.78 20.96 -7.59
N LEU A 10 1.51 21.80 -8.34
CA LEU A 10 2.45 22.78 -7.78
C LEU A 10 1.66 23.91 -7.11
N ILE A 11 2.04 24.26 -5.89
CA ILE A 11 1.51 25.47 -5.24
C ILE A 11 2.21 26.67 -5.90
N SER A 12 1.48 27.39 -6.77
CA SER A 12 1.94 28.68 -7.31
C SER A 12 1.94 29.73 -6.20
N ASP A 13 3.08 30.37 -5.96
CA ASP A 13 3.24 31.47 -4.99
C ASP A 13 2.92 32.85 -5.61
N SER A 14 2.17 32.93 -6.72
CA SER A 14 1.75 34.23 -7.28
C SER A 14 0.62 34.83 -6.43
N ASP A 15 0.99 35.52 -5.35
CA ASP A 15 0.16 36.59 -4.77
C ASP A 15 0.10 37.74 -5.82
N GLU A 16 -0.62 37.54 -6.92
CA GLU A 16 -1.12 38.65 -7.75
C GLU A 16 -2.55 38.92 -7.29
N GLU A 17 -2.75 40.07 -6.66
CA GLU A 17 -4.08 40.57 -6.34
C GLU A 17 -4.88 40.69 -7.66
N GLU A 18 -5.99 39.96 -7.76
CA GLU A 18 -7.00 40.19 -8.80
C GLU A 18 -7.56 41.60 -8.59
N TYR A 19 -6.97 42.59 -9.28
CA TYR A 19 -7.62 43.87 -9.53
C TYR A 19 -8.66 43.62 -10.63
N GLU A 20 -9.93 43.66 -10.26
CA GLU A 20 -11.03 43.79 -11.23
C GLU A 20 -10.87 45.16 -11.93
N GLU A 21 -10.36 45.16 -13.16
CA GLU A 21 -10.42 46.34 -14.03
C GLU A 21 -11.84 46.45 -14.60
N GLU A 22 -12.59 47.44 -14.10
CA GLU A 22 -13.83 47.90 -14.73
C GLU A 22 -13.51 48.48 -16.12
N GLU A 23 -14.20 47.96 -17.15
CA GLU A 23 -14.12 48.45 -18.53
C GLU A 23 -14.66 49.90 -18.61
N GLU A 24 -13.79 50.90 -18.82
CA GLU A 24 -14.21 52.20 -19.32
C GLU A 24 -13.96 52.31 -20.84
N GLU A 25 -15.07 52.47 -21.55
CA GLU A 25 -15.14 52.65 -23.00
C GLU A 25 -14.42 53.92 -23.47
N ASN A 26 -13.50 53.74 -24.41
CA ASN A 26 -12.70 54.79 -25.02
C ASN A 26 -13.51 55.49 -26.14
N TYR A 27 -13.98 56.72 -25.91
CA TYR A 27 -14.46 57.60 -26.98
C TYR A 27 -13.38 58.58 -27.41
N GLN A 28 -13.08 58.55 -28.70
CA GLN A 28 -12.05 59.34 -29.35
C GLN A 28 -12.67 60.52 -30.12
N ASP A 29 -11.93 61.64 -30.07
CA ASP A 29 -11.79 62.69 -31.09
C ASP A 29 -12.66 63.96 -30.98
N SER A 30 -12.00 65.11 -30.77
CA SER A 30 -11.99 66.21 -31.74
C SER A 30 -11.08 67.36 -31.29
N LYS A 31 -10.41 67.95 -32.29
CA LYS A 31 -9.48 69.08 -32.23
C LYS A 31 -10.17 70.43 -32.04
N ASP A 32 -9.34 71.35 -31.53
CA ASP A 32 -9.06 72.72 -31.99
C ASP A 32 -9.43 73.91 -31.07
N ASP A 33 -8.59 74.93 -31.22
CA ASP A 33 -8.67 76.33 -30.77
C ASP A 33 -8.01 76.79 -29.44
N THR A 34 -7.06 77.72 -29.63
CA THR A 34 -6.59 78.77 -28.70
C THR A 34 -7.21 80.11 -29.16
N PRO A 35 -7.17 81.28 -28.46
CA PRO A 35 -6.28 81.70 -27.35
C PRO A 35 -6.89 82.64 -26.25
N GLU A 36 -6.00 83.07 -25.33
CA GLU A 36 -5.99 84.33 -24.53
C GLU A 36 -6.57 84.46 -23.10
N ARG A 37 -5.66 84.96 -22.24
CA ARG A 37 -5.78 86.02 -21.19
C ARG A 37 -6.20 85.70 -19.74
N SER A 38 -5.13 85.66 -18.92
CA SER A 38 -4.84 86.52 -17.75
C SER A 38 -5.49 86.31 -16.37
N SER A 39 -4.57 86.22 -15.39
CA SER A 39 -4.56 86.84 -14.05
C SER A 39 -5.04 86.05 -12.84
N SER A 40 -4.06 85.73 -11.98
CA SER A 40 -3.98 86.09 -10.54
C SER A 40 -3.36 84.94 -9.74
N GLY A 41 -2.30 85.28 -9.00
CA GLY A 41 -1.33 84.32 -8.50
C GLY A 41 -1.64 83.70 -7.15
N ARG A 42 -0.97 82.58 -6.92
CA ARG A 42 -0.34 82.20 -5.64
C ARG A 42 0.71 81.13 -5.95
N ARG A 43 1.98 81.54 -6.01
CA ARG A 43 3.12 80.62 -6.00
C ARG A 43 3.14 79.90 -4.65
N HIS A 44 2.75 78.63 -4.61
CA HIS A 44 3.20 77.72 -3.56
C HIS A 44 4.52 77.11 -3.99
N LYS A 45 5.54 77.29 -3.14
CA LYS A 45 6.91 76.82 -3.33
C LYS A 45 6.94 75.30 -3.43
N THR A 46 7.59 74.78 -4.46
CA THR A 46 8.10 73.40 -4.51
C THR A 46 9.11 73.21 -3.36
N PRO A 47 9.03 72.13 -2.56
CA PRO A 47 10.01 71.86 -1.51
C PRO A 47 11.36 71.51 -2.14
N SER A 48 12.43 72.04 -1.55
CA SER A 48 13.78 72.04 -2.12
C SER A 48 14.67 70.86 -1.70
N SER A 49 14.10 69.83 -1.05
CA SER A 49 14.83 68.57 -0.81
C SER A 49 13.89 67.42 -0.47
N LEU A 50 14.34 66.20 -0.79
CA LEU A 50 13.70 64.93 -0.42
C LEU A 50 13.50 64.79 1.10
N ASP A 51 14.35 65.44 1.90
CA ASP A 51 14.32 65.38 3.36
C ASP A 51 13.08 66.07 3.97
N GLU A 52 12.57 67.15 3.37
CA GLU A 52 11.33 67.81 3.85
C GLU A 52 10.07 66.98 3.56
N VAL A 53 10.10 66.17 2.50
CA VAL A 53 9.01 65.24 2.15
C VAL A 53 9.03 64.03 3.09
N ALA A 54 10.21 63.51 3.40
CA ALA A 54 10.40 62.43 4.38
C ALA A 54 9.94 62.83 5.79
N ALA A 55 10.27 64.05 6.25
CA ALA A 55 9.85 64.54 7.56
C ALA A 55 8.32 64.74 7.67
N LYS A 56 7.63 65.08 6.58
CA LYS A 56 6.16 65.17 6.56
C LYS A 56 5.45 63.82 6.46
N LEU A 57 6.08 62.82 5.84
CA LEU A 57 5.59 61.44 5.80
C LEU A 57 5.74 60.73 7.16
N GLU A 58 6.82 60.98 7.89
CA GLU A 58 7.03 60.50 9.28
C GLU A 58 6.00 61.09 10.26
N ALA A 59 5.58 62.34 10.06
CA ALA A 59 4.59 63.01 10.90
C ALA A 59 3.15 62.48 10.68
N LEU A 60 2.88 61.88 9.52
CA LEU A 60 1.62 61.20 9.21
C LEU A 60 1.80 59.72 9.59
N LYS A 61 1.34 59.32 10.78
CA LYS A 61 1.33 57.93 11.27
C LYS A 61 0.46 57.00 10.40
N LEU A 62 0.79 56.84 9.13
CA LEU A 62 0.18 55.90 8.20
C LEU A 62 0.82 54.53 8.47
N LYS A 63 0.00 53.60 8.97
CA LYS A 63 0.37 52.19 9.08
C LYS A 63 0.52 51.60 7.68
N TYR A 64 1.72 51.67 7.12
CA TYR A 64 2.14 50.75 6.08
C TYR A 64 2.88 49.58 6.73
N PRO A 65 2.63 48.33 6.32
CA PRO A 65 3.41 47.20 6.80
C PRO A 65 4.79 47.26 6.15
N THR A 66 5.76 47.82 6.85
CA THR A 66 7.18 47.72 6.49
C THR A 66 7.65 46.30 6.73
N SER A 67 7.96 45.60 5.64
CA SER A 67 8.72 44.35 5.63
C SER A 67 10.13 44.62 6.18
N ASN A 68 10.34 44.38 7.48
CA ASN A 68 11.61 44.06 8.17
C ASN A 68 11.68 44.60 9.60
N THR A 69 10.71 44.23 10.43
CA THR A 69 10.92 44.15 11.88
C THR A 69 10.57 42.74 12.33
N PRO A 70 11.49 41.99 13.00
CA PRO A 70 11.21 40.66 13.46
C PRO A 70 10.13 40.74 14.55
N ASN A 71 8.90 40.33 14.21
CA ASN A 71 7.95 39.89 15.22
C ASN A 71 8.67 38.85 16.11
N PRO A 72 8.41 38.80 17.43
CA PRO A 72 9.03 37.81 18.30
C PRO A 72 8.84 36.44 17.65
N SER A 73 9.97 35.85 17.25
CA SER A 73 10.04 34.81 16.21
C SER A 73 9.09 33.67 16.58
N LEU A 74 8.00 33.53 15.82
CA LEU A 74 7.15 32.34 15.89
C LEU A 74 8.05 31.14 15.57
N LYS A 75 8.51 30.45 16.62
CA LYS A 75 9.31 29.25 16.47
C LYS A 75 8.46 28.23 15.71
N ASN A 76 9.06 27.50 14.78
CA ASN A 76 8.39 26.53 13.93
C ASN A 76 7.30 27.14 13.02
N ALA A 77 7.54 28.34 12.50
CA ALA A 77 6.61 29.02 11.60
C ALA A 77 6.46 28.28 10.26
N VAL A 78 5.23 28.17 9.75
CA VAL A 78 4.89 27.55 8.46
C VAL A 78 3.73 28.29 7.78
N LYS A 79 3.63 28.16 6.45
CA LYS A 79 2.39 28.42 5.71
C LYS A 79 1.57 27.13 5.65
N LEU A 80 0.26 27.22 5.91
CA LEU A 80 -0.64 26.07 5.91
C LEU A 80 -1.66 26.16 4.77
N TYR A 81 -1.78 25.07 4.00
CA TYR A 81 -2.69 24.93 2.87
C TYR A 81 -3.64 23.75 3.09
N LEU A 82 -4.87 23.90 2.62
CA LEU A 82 -5.89 22.85 2.57
C LEU A 82 -6.15 22.49 1.11
N HIS A 83 -6.15 21.20 0.81
CA HIS A 83 -6.58 20.72 -0.50
C HIS A 83 -8.11 20.62 -0.55
N ILE A 84 -8.73 21.27 -1.54
CA ILE A 84 -10.18 21.23 -1.77
C ILE A 84 -10.49 20.62 -3.14
N GLY A 85 -11.74 20.23 -3.38
CA GLY A 85 -12.17 19.75 -4.70
C GLY A 85 -11.78 18.31 -5.05
N GLY A 86 -11.06 17.59 -4.18
CA GLY A 86 -10.78 16.15 -4.35
C GLY A 86 -10.10 15.82 -5.68
N ASN A 87 -10.70 14.92 -6.48
CA ASN A 87 -10.23 14.59 -7.84
C ASN A 87 -11.04 15.28 -8.96
N THR A 88 -11.73 16.38 -8.65
CA THR A 88 -12.52 17.11 -9.64
C THR A 88 -11.68 18.15 -10.39
N PRO A 89 -12.13 18.68 -11.53
CA PRO A 89 -11.45 19.80 -12.21
C PRO A 89 -11.33 21.08 -11.37
N LYS A 90 -12.00 21.15 -10.22
CA LYS A 90 -11.92 22.24 -9.25
C LYS A 90 -10.95 21.94 -8.10
N ALA A 91 -10.21 20.82 -8.19
CA ALA A 91 -9.18 20.48 -7.23
C ALA A 91 -8.13 21.58 -7.21
N LYS A 92 -7.76 22.04 -6.01
CA LYS A 92 -6.67 23.01 -5.82
C LYS A 92 -6.23 23.07 -4.36
N TRP A 93 -5.02 23.55 -4.16
CA TRP A 93 -4.55 24.01 -2.86
C TRP A 93 -5.08 25.41 -2.57
N VAL A 94 -5.65 25.61 -1.38
CA VAL A 94 -6.08 26.93 -0.89
C VAL A 94 -5.32 27.27 0.38
N THR A 95 -4.81 28.49 0.45
CA THR A 95 -4.16 29.02 1.65
C THR A 95 -5.14 29.05 2.81
N SER A 96 -4.86 28.25 3.84
CA SER A 96 -5.66 28.20 5.06
C SER A 96 -5.16 29.21 6.10
N GLU A 97 -3.84 29.31 6.27
CA GLU A 97 -3.18 30.30 7.14
C GLU A 97 -1.86 30.75 6.51
N LYS A 98 -1.70 32.06 6.27
CA LYS A 98 -0.47 32.65 5.70
C LYS A 98 0.73 32.55 6.64
N LEU A 99 0.49 32.47 7.94
CA LEU A 99 1.52 32.31 8.97
C LEU A 99 0.90 31.61 10.17
N THR A 100 1.42 30.43 10.50
CA THR A 100 1.03 29.64 11.68
C THR A 100 2.26 28.90 12.21
N SER A 101 2.14 28.12 13.28
CA SER A 101 3.24 27.32 13.81
C SER A 101 2.84 25.88 14.09
N TYR A 102 3.82 24.98 14.07
CA TYR A 102 3.64 23.58 14.45
C TYR A 102 4.34 23.24 15.77
N ALA A 103 3.80 22.23 16.47
CA ALA A 103 4.41 21.68 17.66
C ALA A 103 4.17 20.17 17.76
N PHE A 104 5.17 19.44 18.23
CA PHE A 104 5.03 18.04 18.65
C PHE A 104 4.86 18.00 20.16
N ILE A 105 3.76 17.41 20.63
CA ILE A 105 3.47 17.29 22.06
C ILE A 105 3.15 15.84 22.42
N LYS A 106 3.55 15.42 23.63
CA LYS A 106 3.13 14.14 24.21
C LYS A 106 1.75 14.30 24.87
N THR A 107 0.86 13.34 24.67
CA THR A 107 -0.48 13.35 25.26
C THR A 107 -0.99 11.94 25.53
N ALA A 108 -1.86 11.80 26.54
CA ALA A 108 -2.56 10.56 26.88
C ALA A 108 -4.04 10.57 26.50
N LYS A 109 -4.60 11.69 25.99
CA LYS A 109 -6.03 11.83 25.65
C LYS A 109 -6.27 11.70 24.14
N ILE A 110 -7.22 10.86 23.73
CA ILE A 110 -7.74 10.76 22.35
C ILE A 110 -8.97 11.67 22.22
N ASP A 111 -8.93 12.55 21.22
CA ASP A 111 -10.00 13.39 20.67
C ASP A 111 -10.70 14.43 21.57
N GLY A 112 -10.88 15.61 20.96
CA GLY A 112 -11.58 16.75 21.54
C GLY A 112 -13.08 16.49 21.64
N GLN A 113 -13.53 16.26 22.86
CA GLN A 113 -14.85 16.69 23.28
C GLN A 113 -14.72 18.16 23.72
N ASP A 114 -15.56 18.99 23.13
CA ASP A 114 -15.52 20.44 23.17
C ASP A 114 -15.52 21.04 24.58
N GLY A 115 -14.78 22.14 24.73
CA GLY A 115 -15.06 23.19 25.71
C GLY A 115 -14.69 22.90 27.16
N ALA A 116 -13.44 23.14 27.54
CA ALA A 116 -13.13 23.72 28.85
C ALA A 116 -11.80 24.46 28.76
N GLU A 117 -11.82 25.64 29.35
CA GLU A 117 -10.82 26.68 29.36
C GLU A 117 -9.44 26.20 29.83
N ASP A 118 -8.42 26.97 29.44
CA ASP A 118 -7.09 26.93 30.03
C ASP A 118 -7.19 26.87 31.56
N GLY A 119 -6.83 25.72 32.13
CA GLY A 119 -6.96 25.45 33.56
C GLY A 119 -5.86 24.49 34.01
N GLU A 120 -4.80 25.10 34.53
CA GLU A 120 -3.74 24.65 35.43
C GLU A 120 -3.25 23.19 35.38
N GLU A 121 -1.92 23.08 35.29
CA GLU A 121 -1.12 21.89 35.50
C GLU A 121 -1.48 21.20 36.83
N SER A 122 -2.23 20.10 36.77
CA SER A 122 -2.30 19.16 37.88
C SER A 122 -1.21 18.11 37.71
N GLU A 123 -0.05 18.37 38.30
CA GLU A 123 0.89 17.33 38.70
C GLU A 123 0.17 16.41 39.68
N ASN A 124 -0.32 15.24 39.22
CA ASN A 124 -0.56 14.00 39.98
C ASN A 124 -1.49 13.06 39.20
N GLU A 125 -0.97 12.32 38.22
CA GLU A 125 -1.53 11.03 37.82
C GLU A 125 -0.39 10.03 37.61
N GLU A 126 -0.19 9.17 38.60
CA GLU A 126 0.67 7.99 38.51
C GLU A 126 0.06 6.95 37.54
N GLU A 127 0.87 6.55 36.55
CA GLU A 127 0.91 5.24 35.87
C GLU A 127 -0.40 4.57 35.38
N SER A 128 -0.98 5.03 34.26
CA SER A 128 -1.69 4.12 33.32
C SER A 128 -2.16 4.71 31.98
N GLY A 129 -1.64 5.86 31.54
CA GLY A 129 -1.92 6.39 30.21
C GLY A 129 -0.78 6.06 29.25
N ASP A 130 -1.01 5.26 28.22
CA ASP A 130 -0.02 5.03 27.17
C ASP A 130 0.19 6.38 26.44
N VAL A 131 1.28 7.10 26.69
CA VAL A 131 1.50 8.46 26.14
C VAL A 131 2.01 8.36 24.70
N TRP A 132 1.50 9.21 23.79
CA TRP A 132 1.99 9.28 22.41
C TRP A 132 2.18 10.73 21.92
N TRP A 133 3.05 10.90 20.94
CA TRP A 133 3.27 12.14 20.21
C TRP A 133 2.10 12.46 19.29
N VAL A 134 1.62 13.69 19.37
CA VAL A 134 0.70 14.31 18.40
C VAL A 134 1.35 15.55 17.80
N MET A 135 1.09 15.78 16.51
CA MET A 135 1.44 17.01 15.82
C MET A 135 0.26 17.97 15.90
N LYS A 136 0.52 19.19 16.36
CA LYS A 136 -0.39 20.32 16.30
C LYS A 136 0.09 21.33 15.26
N VAL A 137 -0.84 21.91 14.51
CA VAL A 137 -0.56 23.03 13.59
C VAL A 137 -1.64 24.08 13.77
N GLY A 138 -1.25 25.25 14.28
CA GLY A 138 -2.17 26.28 14.75
C GLY A 138 -3.26 25.68 15.66
N ASN A 139 -4.50 26.14 15.46
CA ASN A 139 -5.68 25.62 16.16
C ASN A 139 -6.50 24.62 15.33
N LYS A 140 -6.10 24.35 14.08
CA LYS A 140 -6.89 23.55 13.12
C LYS A 140 -6.53 22.07 13.13
N ILE A 141 -5.27 21.74 13.37
CA ILE A 141 -4.76 20.37 13.20
C ILE A 141 -4.26 19.86 14.54
N ARG A 142 -4.77 18.68 14.91
CA ARG A 142 -4.24 17.84 15.99
C ARG A 142 -4.34 16.40 15.55
N VAL A 143 -3.21 15.75 15.30
CA VAL A 143 -3.18 14.40 14.73
C VAL A 143 -2.05 13.58 15.36
N LYS A 144 -2.29 12.28 15.58
CA LYS A 144 -1.27 11.36 16.09
C LYS A 144 -0.16 11.17 15.07
N VAL A 145 1.09 11.34 15.50
CA VAL A 145 2.26 11.14 14.65
C VAL A 145 2.41 9.66 14.31
N GLY A 146 2.49 9.33 13.02
CA GLY A 146 2.72 7.97 12.56
C GLY A 146 2.41 7.78 11.07
N VAL A 147 2.55 6.55 10.61
CA VAL A 147 2.34 6.17 9.19
C VAL A 147 0.92 6.43 8.69
N GLU A 148 -0.07 6.47 9.59
CA GLU A 148 -1.47 6.78 9.28
C GLU A 148 -1.67 8.21 8.75
N MET A 149 -0.75 9.13 9.06
CA MET A 149 -0.78 10.49 8.49
C MET A 149 -0.44 10.52 7.00
N GLN A 150 0.10 9.42 6.46
CA GLN A 150 0.50 9.31 5.04
C GLN A 150 1.38 10.48 4.60
N LEU A 151 2.28 10.94 5.49
CA LEU A 151 3.10 12.12 5.24
C LEU A 151 4.03 11.87 4.06
N LYS A 152 3.95 12.76 3.06
CA LYS A 152 4.84 12.81 1.89
C LYS A 152 5.64 14.11 1.93
N SER A 153 6.93 14.00 1.73
CA SER A 153 7.88 15.12 1.80
C SER A 153 8.35 15.54 0.40
N PHE A 154 8.47 16.84 0.17
CA PHE A 154 8.95 17.47 -1.07
C PHE A 154 10.07 18.45 -0.70
N GLY A 155 11.32 17.96 -0.66
CA GLY A 155 12.45 18.73 -0.15
C GLY A 155 12.73 20.00 -0.95
N ASP A 156 12.73 19.88 -2.27
CA ASP A 156 12.89 20.95 -3.25
C ASP A 156 11.82 22.06 -3.15
N GLN A 157 10.65 21.73 -2.61
CA GLN A 157 9.58 22.71 -2.36
C GLN A 157 9.52 23.18 -0.90
N ARG A 158 10.38 22.64 -0.01
CA ARG A 158 10.28 22.78 1.44
C ARG A 158 8.85 22.55 1.92
N ARG A 159 8.24 21.44 1.46
CA ARG A 159 6.82 21.16 1.66
C ARG A 159 6.62 19.75 2.18
N VAL A 160 5.66 19.57 3.08
CA VAL A 160 5.14 18.24 3.45
C VAL A 160 3.63 18.22 3.28
N ASP A 161 3.12 17.14 2.69
CA ASP A 161 1.70 16.90 2.48
C ASP A 161 1.28 15.73 3.38
N PHE A 162 0.13 15.81 4.04
CA PHE A 162 -0.33 14.79 4.99
C PHE A 162 -1.85 14.78 5.18
N VAL A 163 -2.37 13.70 5.76
CA VAL A 163 -3.79 13.51 6.06
C VAL A 163 -4.08 13.81 7.53
N ALA A 164 -5.05 14.70 7.77
CA ALA A 164 -5.62 15.01 9.09
C ALA A 164 -7.05 15.54 8.94
N LYS A 165 -8.05 14.63 8.97
CA LYS A 165 -9.48 14.95 8.69
C LYS A 165 -9.65 15.80 7.41
N GLY A 166 -8.84 15.51 6.41
CA GLY A 166 -8.62 16.33 5.20
C GLY A 166 -7.18 16.18 4.74
N VAL A 167 -6.83 16.77 3.60
CA VAL A 167 -5.46 16.72 3.03
C VAL A 167 -4.85 18.10 3.15
N TRP A 168 -3.71 18.18 3.83
CA TRP A 168 -3.05 19.42 4.19
C TRP A 168 -1.63 19.46 3.64
N ALA A 169 -1.13 20.65 3.36
CA ALA A 169 0.28 20.90 3.07
C ALA A 169 0.84 21.97 4.00
N MET A 170 2.02 21.72 4.55
CA MET A 170 2.83 22.72 5.27
C MET A 170 4.04 23.09 4.43
N LYS A 171 4.23 24.39 4.21
CA LYS A 171 5.42 24.94 3.53
C LYS A 171 6.28 25.70 4.55
N PHE A 172 7.57 25.39 4.56
CA PHE A 172 8.56 25.97 5.49
C PHE A 172 9.27 27.16 4.85
N PHE A 173 9.80 28.07 5.69
CA PHE A 173 10.46 29.28 5.21
C PHE A 173 11.95 29.06 4.92
N SER A 174 12.58 28.04 5.50
CA SER A 174 13.97 27.64 5.22
C SER A 174 14.14 26.12 5.09
N ASP A 175 15.24 25.69 4.46
CA ASP A 175 15.59 24.27 4.32
C ASP A 175 15.93 23.65 5.69
N GLU A 176 16.56 24.40 6.57
CA GLU A 176 16.91 23.97 7.93
C GLU A 176 15.66 23.68 8.76
N GLU A 177 14.63 24.53 8.67
CA GLU A 177 13.35 24.32 9.34
C GLU A 177 12.62 23.08 8.83
N TYR A 178 12.62 22.88 7.52
CA TYR A 178 12.05 21.68 6.88
C TYR A 178 12.77 20.40 7.34
N LYS A 179 14.10 20.36 7.28
CA LYS A 179 14.90 19.20 7.71
C LYS A 179 14.72 18.92 9.20
N SER A 180 14.67 19.97 10.02
CA SER A 180 14.39 19.86 11.46
C SER A 180 13.02 19.24 11.72
N PHE A 181 11.99 19.65 10.97
CA PHE A 181 10.66 19.06 11.05
C PHE A 181 10.67 17.57 10.68
N VAL A 182 11.25 17.20 9.53
CA VAL A 182 11.24 15.80 9.04
C VAL A 182 11.98 14.89 10.03
N SER A 183 13.14 15.31 10.50
CA SER A 183 13.90 14.60 11.54
C SER A 183 13.06 14.41 12.82
N LYS A 184 12.45 15.49 13.34
CA LYS A 184 11.64 15.42 14.55
C LYS A 184 10.39 14.56 14.39
N PHE A 185 9.75 14.62 13.22
CA PHE A 185 8.62 13.78 12.87
C PHE A 185 9.01 12.29 12.91
N ASN A 186 10.15 11.94 12.31
CA ASN A 186 10.66 10.58 12.29
C ASN A 186 10.98 10.05 13.70
N ASP A 187 11.57 10.87 14.57
CA ASP A 187 11.83 10.51 15.96
C ASP A 187 10.52 10.27 16.74
N CYS A 188 9.56 11.18 16.62
CA CYS A 188 8.24 11.04 17.25
C CYS A 188 7.48 9.82 16.72
N SER A 189 7.59 9.53 15.42
CA SER A 189 6.99 8.35 14.78
C SER A 189 7.62 7.06 15.29
N PHE A 190 8.94 7.01 15.43
CA PHE A 190 9.66 5.88 16.01
C PHE A 190 9.23 5.62 17.46
N GLU A 191 9.17 6.67 18.29
CA GLU A 191 8.72 6.56 19.68
C GLU A 191 7.28 6.05 19.79
N ASN A 192 6.38 6.58 18.97
CA ASN A 192 4.98 6.15 18.95
C ASN A 192 4.82 4.68 18.54
N THR A 193 5.68 4.22 17.64
CA THR A 193 5.63 2.88 17.06
C THR A 193 6.25 1.84 17.98
N TYR A 194 7.44 2.12 18.52
CA TYR A 194 8.25 1.14 19.25
C TYR A 194 8.25 1.35 20.77
N LYS A 195 7.65 2.44 21.26
CA LYS A 195 7.62 2.80 22.69
C LYS A 195 9.02 2.97 23.29
N MET A 196 9.96 3.40 22.46
CA MET A 196 11.36 3.60 22.80
C MET A 196 11.86 4.89 22.17
N GLU A 197 12.72 5.63 22.86
CA GLU A 197 13.36 6.84 22.32
C GLU A 197 14.10 6.53 21.01
N SER A 198 14.02 7.45 20.04
CA SER A 198 14.76 7.36 18.78
C SER A 198 16.24 7.64 19.00
N ASN A 199 17.00 6.59 19.33
CA ASN A 199 18.45 6.62 19.42
C ASN A 199 19.06 5.35 18.80
N ASP A 200 20.36 5.37 18.50
CA ASP A 200 21.00 4.29 17.76
C ASP A 200 20.94 2.94 18.50
N ALA A 201 21.06 2.94 19.82
CA ALA A 201 20.97 1.73 20.64
C ALA A 201 19.58 1.09 20.52
N ASN A 202 18.52 1.89 20.58
CA ASN A 202 17.14 1.43 20.44
C ASN A 202 16.82 1.01 19.00
N LYS A 203 17.33 1.73 17.99
CA LYS A 203 17.23 1.33 16.57
C LYS A 203 17.88 -0.04 16.34
N VAL A 204 19.09 -0.29 16.89
CA VAL A 204 19.74 -1.60 16.83
C VAL A 204 18.92 -2.68 17.54
N LYS A 205 18.26 -2.37 18.65
CA LYS A 205 17.39 -3.32 19.37
C LYS A 205 16.15 -3.71 18.55
N VAL A 206 15.57 -2.75 17.82
CA VAL A 206 14.37 -2.94 17.00
C VAL A 206 14.68 -3.69 15.71
N TYR A 207 15.64 -3.20 14.93
CA TYR A 207 15.94 -3.73 13.59
C TYR A 207 16.92 -4.90 13.64
N GLY A 208 17.77 -4.96 14.67
CA GLY A 208 18.89 -5.90 14.74
C GLY A 208 20.13 -5.37 14.04
N LYS A 209 21.31 -5.85 14.48
CA LYS A 209 22.61 -5.41 13.96
C LYS A 209 22.78 -5.64 12.46
N ASP A 210 22.18 -6.71 11.95
CA ASP A 210 22.23 -7.09 10.54
C ASP A 210 21.37 -6.20 9.63
N PHE A 211 20.49 -5.35 10.18
CA PHE A 211 19.54 -4.54 9.39
C PHE A 211 19.63 -3.06 9.72
N ILE A 212 20.78 -2.58 10.18
CA ILE A 212 20.96 -1.17 10.52
C ILE A 212 20.72 -0.24 9.32
N GLY A 213 20.99 -0.71 8.10
CA GLY A 213 20.66 0.02 6.86
C GLY A 213 19.17 0.26 6.65
N TRP A 214 18.29 -0.44 7.37
CA TRP A 214 16.85 -0.14 7.35
C TRP A 214 16.51 1.05 8.26
N ALA A 215 17.30 1.24 9.33
CA ALA A 215 17.17 2.36 10.26
C ALA A 215 17.87 3.62 9.76
N ASN A 216 18.93 3.46 8.96
CA ASN A 216 19.65 4.53 8.28
C ASN A 216 19.90 4.19 6.79
N PRO A 217 18.88 4.36 5.93
CA PRO A 217 18.97 3.98 4.52
C PRO A 217 19.97 4.80 3.70
N GLU A 218 20.32 6.01 4.14
CA GLU A 218 21.31 6.86 3.45
C GLU A 218 22.72 6.27 3.52
N ALA A 219 23.02 5.50 4.56
CA ALA A 219 24.26 4.76 4.72
C ALA A 219 24.20 3.33 4.13
N ALA A 220 23.04 2.91 3.62
CA ALA A 220 22.86 1.57 3.06
C ALA A 220 23.38 1.51 1.62
N ASP A 221 23.96 0.36 1.27
CA ASP A 221 24.46 0.11 -0.08
C ASP A 221 23.28 -0.18 -1.02
N ASP A 222 23.00 0.78 -1.92
CA ASP A 222 21.92 0.68 -2.90
C ASP A 222 22.36 -0.02 -4.20
N SER A 223 23.65 -0.35 -4.35
CA SER A 223 24.18 -1.04 -5.55
C SER A 223 23.55 -2.43 -5.77
N ILE A 224 23.07 -3.07 -4.70
CA ILE A 224 22.37 -4.35 -4.77
C ILE A 224 21.08 -4.24 -5.62
N TRP A 225 20.43 -3.07 -5.67
CA TRP A 225 19.28 -2.86 -6.52
C TRP A 225 19.67 -2.74 -8.01
N GLU A 226 20.84 -2.18 -8.31
CA GLU A 226 21.37 -2.02 -9.67
C GLU A 226 21.95 -3.36 -10.21
N ASP A 227 22.69 -4.10 -9.39
CA ASP A 227 23.21 -5.43 -9.74
C ASP A 227 22.09 -6.46 -9.96
N ALA A 228 20.98 -6.30 -9.23
CA ALA A 228 19.75 -7.06 -9.44
C ALA A 228 18.98 -6.64 -10.71
N GLU A 229 19.44 -5.64 -11.46
CA GLU A 229 19.01 -5.34 -12.82
C GLU A 229 20.01 -5.93 -13.84
N ASP A 230 21.32 -5.73 -13.63
CA ASP A 230 22.38 -6.14 -14.55
C ASP A 230 22.61 -7.65 -14.65
N ALA A 231 22.37 -8.42 -13.57
CA ALA A 231 22.38 -9.88 -13.63
C ALA A 231 21.34 -10.44 -14.63
N PHE A 232 20.36 -9.64 -15.03
CA PHE A 232 19.23 -10.03 -15.87
C PHE A 232 19.32 -9.48 -17.30
N SER A 233 20.17 -8.48 -17.55
CA SER A 233 20.39 -7.85 -18.86
C SER A 233 21.15 -8.74 -19.88
N LYS A 234 21.60 -9.95 -19.51
CA LYS A 234 22.41 -10.84 -20.38
C LYS A 234 21.62 -11.78 -21.31
N SER A 235 20.35 -11.48 -21.61
CA SER A 235 19.55 -12.18 -22.65
C SER A 235 18.96 -11.17 -23.65
N PRO A 236 18.76 -11.54 -24.94
CA PRO A 236 19.08 -10.64 -26.04
C PRO A 236 18.15 -9.44 -26.18
N ARG A 237 18.79 -8.29 -26.51
CA ARG A 237 18.24 -7.01 -26.96
C ARG A 237 16.96 -7.17 -27.79
N SER A 238 15.82 -7.10 -27.12
CA SER A 238 14.57 -6.58 -27.68
C SER A 238 14.01 -5.52 -26.72
N ALA A 239 14.88 -4.58 -26.34
CA ALA A 239 14.48 -3.38 -25.62
C ALA A 239 13.75 -2.46 -26.59
N THR A 240 12.46 -2.73 -26.81
CA THR A 240 11.54 -1.70 -27.27
C THR A 240 11.58 -0.56 -26.23
N PRO A 241 11.76 0.70 -26.63
CA PRO A 241 11.86 1.80 -25.67
C PRO A 241 10.63 1.83 -24.77
N VAL A 242 10.86 1.86 -23.45
CA VAL A 242 9.82 1.93 -22.42
C VAL A 242 9.07 3.25 -22.60
N ARG A 243 7.87 3.18 -23.17
CA ARG A 243 6.98 4.33 -23.29
C ARG A 243 6.27 4.55 -21.95
N ALA A 244 6.36 5.77 -21.43
CA ALA A 244 5.77 6.17 -20.14
C ALA A 244 4.22 6.05 -20.08
N ASN A 245 3.54 5.95 -21.24
CA ASN A 245 2.09 5.81 -21.32
C ASN A 245 1.69 4.39 -21.72
N GLN A 246 1.67 3.47 -20.75
CA GLN A 246 0.87 2.24 -20.87
C GLN A 246 -0.57 2.55 -20.44
N ASP A 247 -1.53 2.64 -21.36
CA ASP A 247 -2.92 2.91 -20.98
C ASP A 247 -3.61 1.61 -20.59
N LEU A 248 -4.21 1.59 -19.40
CA LEU A 248 -5.13 0.54 -18.99
C LEU A 248 -6.42 0.74 -19.78
N ARG A 249 -6.90 -0.29 -20.47
CA ARG A 249 -8.16 -0.26 -21.21
C ARG A 249 -9.10 -1.28 -20.59
N GLU A 250 -10.29 -0.82 -20.19
CA GLU A 250 -11.35 -1.74 -19.79
C GLU A 250 -11.83 -2.48 -21.04
N GLU A 251 -11.62 -3.80 -21.06
CA GLU A 251 -12.07 -4.65 -22.15
C GLU A 251 -13.55 -5.00 -21.95
N PHE A 252 -13.94 -5.29 -20.72
CA PHE A 252 -15.29 -5.73 -20.38
C PHE A 252 -15.61 -5.64 -18.88
N GLU A 253 -16.90 -5.53 -18.58
CA GLU A 253 -17.49 -5.62 -17.22
C GLU A 253 -18.72 -6.53 -17.26
N GLU A 254 -18.76 -7.53 -16.38
CA GLU A 254 -19.88 -8.46 -16.21
C GLU A 254 -20.52 -8.30 -14.83
N ALA A 255 -21.86 -8.38 -14.79
CA ALA A 255 -22.57 -8.53 -13.53
C ALA A 255 -22.39 -9.96 -12.98
N ALA A 256 -22.10 -10.06 -11.70
CA ALA A 256 -22.04 -11.33 -10.99
C ALA A 256 -23.45 -11.83 -10.65
N ASN A 257 -23.64 -13.15 -10.62
CA ASN A 257 -24.93 -13.75 -10.26
C ASN A 257 -25.20 -13.75 -8.73
N GLY A 258 -24.30 -13.17 -7.92
CA GLY A 258 -24.39 -13.07 -6.46
C GLY A 258 -23.24 -12.24 -5.89
N GLY A 259 -23.25 -11.99 -4.58
CA GLY A 259 -22.22 -11.22 -3.87
C GLY A 259 -20.86 -11.93 -3.91
N ILE A 260 -19.93 -11.45 -4.75
CA ILE A 260 -18.57 -11.99 -4.82
C ILE A 260 -17.86 -11.70 -3.49
N GLN A 261 -17.26 -12.73 -2.89
CA GLN A 261 -16.49 -12.64 -1.66
C GLN A 261 -15.01 -12.95 -1.86
N SER A 262 -14.67 -13.77 -2.87
CA SER A 262 -13.28 -13.98 -3.27
C SER A 262 -13.16 -14.41 -4.73
N LEU A 263 -11.94 -14.28 -5.26
CA LEU A 263 -11.59 -14.60 -6.65
C LEU A 263 -10.53 -15.71 -6.65
N ALA A 264 -10.78 -16.79 -7.40
CA ALA A 264 -9.78 -17.82 -7.66
C ALA A 264 -9.49 -17.88 -9.17
N LEU A 265 -8.39 -17.25 -9.58
CA LEU A 265 -7.97 -17.27 -10.98
C LEU A 265 -7.32 -18.60 -11.33
N GLY A 266 -7.81 -19.22 -12.41
CA GLY A 266 -7.14 -20.37 -13.02
C GLY A 266 -6.09 -19.94 -14.03
N ALA A 267 -5.03 -20.72 -14.11
CA ALA A 267 -4.05 -20.69 -15.18
C ALA A 267 -4.46 -21.59 -16.34
N LEU A 268 -5.51 -22.41 -16.24
CA LEU A 268 -6.11 -23.15 -17.37
C LEU A 268 -7.30 -22.39 -17.96
N ASP A 269 -8.37 -23.06 -18.35
CA ASP A 269 -9.43 -22.48 -19.18
C ASP A 269 -10.44 -21.64 -18.39
N ASN A 270 -10.51 -21.81 -17.07
CA ASN A 270 -11.55 -21.21 -16.25
C ASN A 270 -10.99 -20.49 -15.02
N SER A 271 -11.71 -19.49 -14.56
CA SER A 271 -11.54 -18.85 -13.25
C SER A 271 -12.88 -18.91 -12.50
N PHE A 272 -12.83 -18.61 -11.20
CA PHE A 272 -13.94 -18.87 -10.30
C PHE A 272 -14.23 -17.65 -9.42
N LEU A 273 -15.48 -17.18 -9.45
CA LEU A 273 -15.99 -16.15 -8.56
C LEU A 273 -16.69 -16.86 -7.41
N VAL A 274 -16.13 -16.77 -6.20
CA VAL A 274 -16.66 -17.41 -5.01
C VAL A 274 -17.56 -16.41 -4.31
N GLY A 275 -18.86 -16.71 -4.23
CA GLY A 275 -19.84 -15.87 -3.57
C GLY A 275 -20.53 -16.58 -2.41
N ASP A 276 -21.53 -15.93 -1.82
CA ASP A 276 -22.23 -16.42 -0.62
C ASP A 276 -23.03 -17.71 -0.85
N SER A 277 -23.66 -17.83 -2.02
CA SER A 277 -24.54 -18.96 -2.36
C SER A 277 -23.87 -20.07 -3.17
N GLY A 278 -22.62 -19.86 -3.61
CA GLY A 278 -21.98 -20.78 -4.55
C GLY A 278 -20.83 -20.15 -5.33
N ILE A 279 -20.38 -20.88 -6.33
CA ILE A 279 -19.23 -20.55 -7.17
C ILE A 279 -19.68 -20.38 -8.62
N GLN A 280 -19.43 -19.20 -9.17
CA GLN A 280 -19.62 -18.93 -10.59
C GLN A 280 -18.34 -19.24 -11.35
N VAL A 281 -18.42 -20.14 -12.33
CA VAL A 281 -17.32 -20.42 -13.25
C VAL A 281 -17.35 -19.38 -14.38
N VAL A 282 -16.20 -18.82 -14.72
CA VAL A 282 -16.01 -17.89 -15.84
C VAL A 282 -14.85 -18.36 -16.71
N LYS A 283 -14.91 -18.11 -18.01
CA LYS A 283 -13.89 -18.58 -18.94
C LYS A 283 -12.76 -17.57 -19.08
N ASN A 284 -11.54 -18.06 -19.16
CA ASN A 284 -10.35 -17.24 -19.37
C ASN A 284 -10.09 -17.01 -20.85
N PHE A 285 -9.82 -15.75 -21.20
CA PHE A 285 -9.44 -15.30 -22.54
C PHE A 285 -8.22 -14.38 -22.45
N THR A 286 -7.63 -14.11 -23.61
CA THR A 286 -6.49 -13.19 -23.76
C THR A 286 -6.80 -11.74 -23.40
N HIS A 287 -8.07 -11.34 -23.42
CA HIS A 287 -8.54 -10.00 -23.07
C HIS A 287 -9.26 -9.96 -21.72
N GLY A 288 -9.24 -11.05 -20.94
CA GLY A 288 -9.83 -11.09 -19.62
C GLY A 288 -10.59 -12.36 -19.32
N ILE A 289 -11.36 -12.32 -18.25
CA ILE A 289 -12.35 -13.36 -17.94
C ILE A 289 -13.72 -12.93 -18.43
N GLN A 290 -14.44 -13.85 -19.07
CA GLN A 290 -15.76 -13.58 -19.65
C GLN A 290 -16.67 -14.79 -19.56
N GLY A 291 -17.97 -14.49 -19.52
CA GLY A 291 -19.06 -15.40 -19.77
C GLY A 291 -19.74 -15.84 -18.47
N LYS A 292 -21.07 -15.88 -18.51
CA LYS A 292 -21.91 -16.57 -17.53
C LYS A 292 -21.73 -18.08 -17.66
N GLY A 293 -20.61 -18.59 -17.15
CA GLY A 293 -20.39 -20.02 -17.05
C GLY A 293 -21.32 -20.66 -16.02
N VAL A 294 -21.09 -21.95 -15.76
CA VAL A 294 -21.88 -22.75 -14.83
C VAL A 294 -21.83 -22.16 -13.42
N TYR A 295 -22.98 -22.12 -12.74
CA TYR A 295 -23.06 -21.77 -11.33
C TYR A 295 -23.22 -23.04 -10.50
N VAL A 296 -22.30 -23.26 -9.57
CA VAL A 296 -22.34 -24.37 -8.62
C VAL A 296 -22.84 -23.82 -7.29
N ASN A 297 -24.06 -24.20 -6.90
CA ASN A 297 -24.58 -23.87 -5.58
C ASN A 297 -23.85 -24.71 -4.53
N PHE A 298 -23.59 -24.14 -3.35
CA PHE A 298 -23.30 -24.98 -2.19
C PHE A 298 -24.58 -25.79 -1.88
N ASP A 299 -24.52 -27.13 -1.99
CA ASP A 299 -25.71 -27.99 -1.96
C ASP A 299 -26.66 -27.67 -0.78
N ASN A 300 -27.95 -27.44 -1.08
CA ASN A 300 -29.04 -27.25 -0.11
C ASN A 300 -29.58 -28.60 0.42
N GLY A 301 -28.70 -29.59 0.55
CA GLY A 301 -29.03 -31.02 0.64
C GLY A 301 -29.23 -31.57 2.06
N ASN A 302 -30.19 -31.03 2.83
CA ASN A 302 -31.06 -31.73 3.81
C ASN A 302 -31.61 -30.73 4.85
N GLN A 303 -32.81 -30.22 4.58
CA GLN A 303 -33.67 -29.60 5.60
C GLN A 303 -34.21 -30.67 6.58
N ARG A 304 -33.33 -31.34 7.33
CA ARG A 304 -33.71 -32.25 8.42
C ARG A 304 -32.91 -32.07 9.71
N SER A 305 -32.09 -31.03 9.83
CA SER A 305 -31.53 -30.63 11.12
C SER A 305 -31.88 -29.17 11.38
N GLY A 306 -32.82 -28.96 12.32
CA GLY A 306 -33.29 -27.64 12.76
C GLY A 306 -32.27 -26.89 13.61
N LEU A 307 -31.07 -26.69 13.08
CA LEU A 307 -30.08 -25.78 13.63
C LEU A 307 -29.57 -24.92 12.48
N ASN A 308 -29.66 -23.61 12.63
CA ASN A 308 -29.13 -22.61 11.71
C ASN A 308 -27.64 -22.88 11.44
N SER A 309 -27.32 -23.74 10.48
CA SER A 309 -25.99 -23.80 9.88
C SER A 309 -25.88 -22.54 9.05
N VAL A 310 -25.43 -21.46 9.68
CA VAL A 310 -24.94 -20.29 9.01
C VAL A 310 -23.75 -20.78 8.19
N HIS A 311 -23.99 -21.21 6.95
CA HIS A 311 -22.95 -21.61 6.02
C HIS A 311 -22.05 -20.40 5.84
N SER A 312 -20.89 -20.41 6.49
CA SER A 312 -19.96 -19.29 6.37
C SER A 312 -19.36 -19.31 4.97
N THR A 313 -19.45 -18.19 4.28
CA THR A 313 -18.94 -18.07 2.90
C THR A 313 -17.44 -18.38 2.87
N PRO A 314 -16.97 -19.26 1.96
CA PRO A 314 -15.54 -19.53 1.82
C PRO A 314 -14.77 -18.24 1.51
N ARG A 315 -13.76 -17.95 2.32
CA ARG A 315 -12.90 -16.76 2.13
C ARG A 315 -11.58 -17.09 1.43
N LYS A 316 -11.23 -18.38 1.37
CA LYS A 316 -10.04 -18.86 0.65
C LYS A 316 -10.43 -20.04 -0.22
N ALA A 317 -10.11 -19.93 -1.51
CA ALA A 317 -10.22 -20.99 -2.49
C ALA A 317 -8.84 -21.31 -3.05
N LEU A 318 -8.47 -22.59 -3.05
CA LEU A 318 -7.17 -23.07 -3.52
C LEU A 318 -7.36 -24.09 -4.64
N LEU A 319 -6.91 -23.78 -5.85
CA LEU A 319 -7.00 -24.67 -7.00
C LEU A 319 -5.84 -25.67 -7.01
N MET A 320 -6.14 -26.93 -7.34
CA MET A 320 -5.15 -28.02 -7.39
C MET A 320 -5.51 -29.07 -8.44
N ARG A 321 -4.61 -30.03 -8.69
CA ARG A 321 -4.80 -31.17 -9.61
C ARG A 321 -5.15 -30.72 -11.02
N ALA A 322 -4.29 -29.88 -11.60
CA ALA A 322 -4.55 -29.25 -12.89
C ALA A 322 -5.94 -28.59 -12.94
N GLU A 323 -6.30 -27.90 -11.84
CA GLU A 323 -7.55 -27.14 -11.69
C GLU A 323 -8.84 -27.97 -11.84
N THR A 324 -8.77 -29.27 -11.57
CA THR A 324 -9.95 -30.15 -11.47
C THR A 324 -10.56 -30.14 -10.07
N ASN A 325 -9.80 -29.70 -9.07
CA ASN A 325 -10.21 -29.68 -7.68
C ASN A 325 -10.00 -28.29 -7.06
N MET A 326 -10.91 -27.90 -6.17
CA MET A 326 -10.80 -26.68 -5.38
C MET A 326 -10.96 -26.99 -3.90
N LEU A 327 -10.04 -26.51 -3.07
CA LEU A 327 -10.18 -26.54 -1.62
C LEU A 327 -10.81 -25.23 -1.15
N LEU A 328 -11.89 -25.33 -0.40
CA LEU A 328 -12.66 -24.21 0.13
C LEU A 328 -12.51 -24.16 1.64
N MET A 329 -12.00 -23.04 2.13
CA MET A 329 -11.84 -22.81 3.57
C MET A 329 -12.71 -21.64 4.01
N SER A 330 -13.65 -21.93 4.92
CA SER A 330 -14.60 -20.97 5.48
C SER A 330 -14.35 -20.75 6.97
N PRO A 331 -14.05 -19.51 7.43
CA PRO A 331 -13.95 -19.21 8.86
C PRO A 331 -15.25 -19.58 9.58
N LYS A 332 -15.16 -20.26 10.72
CA LYS A 332 -16.31 -20.84 11.43
C LYS A 332 -17.24 -19.80 12.06
N THR A 333 -16.78 -18.56 12.25
CA THR A 333 -17.52 -17.46 12.87
C THR A 333 -16.95 -16.12 12.43
N GLU A 334 -17.79 -15.12 12.17
CA GLU A 334 -17.34 -13.74 11.94
C GLU A 334 -16.41 -13.30 13.09
N GLY A 335 -15.17 -12.94 12.75
CA GLY A 335 -14.18 -12.42 13.70
C GLY A 335 -13.04 -13.37 14.08
N LYS A 336 -13.16 -14.70 13.88
CA LYS A 336 -12.03 -15.63 14.05
C LYS A 336 -11.55 -16.15 12.70
N PRO A 337 -10.29 -15.88 12.28
CA PRO A 337 -9.79 -16.26 10.96
C PRO A 337 -9.50 -17.77 10.84
N HIS A 338 -9.58 -18.51 11.95
CA HIS A 338 -9.21 -19.91 12.05
C HIS A 338 -10.34 -20.87 11.67
N THR A 339 -9.97 -21.94 10.99
CA THR A 339 -10.85 -23.05 10.59
C THR A 339 -10.32 -24.37 11.12
N THR A 340 -11.20 -25.34 11.38
CA THR A 340 -10.80 -26.69 11.80
C THR A 340 -10.83 -27.72 10.66
N GLY A 341 -11.13 -27.27 9.45
CA GLY A 341 -11.25 -28.13 8.27
C GLY A 341 -11.46 -27.32 6.98
N LEU A 342 -11.63 -28.04 5.88
CA LEU A 342 -11.91 -27.47 4.56
C LEU A 342 -12.83 -28.41 3.75
N HIS A 343 -13.48 -27.88 2.73
CA HIS A 343 -14.26 -28.67 1.78
C HIS A 343 -13.46 -28.86 0.49
N GLN A 344 -13.49 -30.07 -0.07
CA GLN A 344 -12.94 -30.37 -1.38
C GLN A 344 -14.09 -30.39 -2.39
N LEU A 345 -14.10 -29.41 -3.28
CA LEU A 345 -14.99 -29.33 -4.43
C LEU A 345 -14.31 -29.97 -5.64
N ASP A 346 -14.99 -30.92 -6.24
CA ASP A 346 -14.65 -31.42 -7.57
C ASP A 346 -15.29 -30.49 -8.60
N ILE A 347 -14.45 -29.84 -9.42
CA ILE A 347 -14.88 -28.79 -10.35
C ILE A 347 -15.63 -29.39 -11.54
N GLU A 348 -15.25 -30.58 -12.00
CA GLU A 348 -15.86 -31.24 -13.16
C GLU A 348 -17.30 -31.66 -12.87
N THR A 349 -17.54 -32.17 -11.66
CA THR A 349 -18.87 -32.60 -11.20
C THR A 349 -19.66 -31.50 -10.51
N GLY A 350 -18.98 -30.44 -10.05
CA GLY A 350 -19.58 -29.34 -9.29
C GLY A 350 -20.06 -29.77 -7.90
N LYS A 351 -19.47 -30.81 -7.29
CA LYS A 351 -19.93 -31.35 -5.99
C LYS A 351 -18.83 -31.33 -4.94
N ILE A 352 -19.22 -31.10 -3.68
CA ILE A 352 -18.34 -31.31 -2.54
C ILE A 352 -18.16 -32.83 -2.39
N VAL A 353 -16.97 -33.33 -2.70
CA VAL A 353 -16.65 -34.76 -2.66
C VAL A 353 -16.14 -35.19 -1.29
N THR A 354 -15.54 -34.27 -0.54
CA THR A 354 -14.95 -34.57 0.78
C THR A 354 -14.99 -33.34 1.70
N GLU A 355 -15.33 -33.55 2.97
CA GLU A 355 -15.11 -32.58 4.05
C GLU A 355 -13.94 -33.04 4.91
N TRP A 356 -12.83 -32.31 4.86
CA TRP A 356 -11.59 -32.63 5.54
C TRP A 356 -11.50 -31.94 6.89
N LYS A 357 -11.05 -32.65 7.92
CA LYS A 357 -10.63 -32.06 9.20
C LYS A 357 -9.12 -31.92 9.29
N PHE A 358 -8.65 -30.85 9.91
CA PHE A 358 -7.25 -30.73 10.29
C PHE A 358 -7.02 -31.44 11.62
N GLY A 359 -6.11 -32.39 11.65
CA GLY A 359 -5.79 -33.12 12.87
C GLY A 359 -4.34 -33.60 12.90
N LYS A 360 -3.78 -33.68 14.10
CA LYS A 360 -2.45 -34.21 14.33
C LYS A 360 -2.46 -35.02 15.63
N ASP A 361 -1.92 -36.24 15.59
CA ASP A 361 -1.78 -37.11 16.77
C ASP A 361 -3.10 -37.30 17.54
N GLY A 362 -4.22 -37.46 16.81
CA GLY A 362 -5.56 -37.63 17.39
C GLY A 362 -6.21 -36.36 17.93
N THR A 363 -5.57 -35.20 17.77
CA THR A 363 -6.08 -33.90 18.23
C THR A 363 -6.51 -33.05 17.04
N GLU A 364 -7.71 -32.48 17.10
CA GLU A 364 -8.20 -31.48 16.12
C GLU A 364 -7.37 -30.20 16.25
N ILE A 365 -6.94 -29.64 15.12
CA ILE A 365 -6.17 -28.39 15.09
C ILE A 365 -6.79 -27.38 14.12
N THR A 366 -6.37 -26.13 14.24
CA THR A 366 -6.84 -25.04 13.39
C THR A 366 -5.81 -24.62 12.34
N MET A 367 -6.32 -24.06 11.23
CA MET A 367 -5.54 -23.33 10.23
C MET A 367 -6.13 -21.94 10.02
N ARG A 368 -5.25 -20.95 9.85
CA ARG A 368 -5.59 -19.58 9.44
C ARG A 368 -5.56 -19.41 7.93
N ASP A 369 -4.57 -20.01 7.26
CA ASP A 369 -4.36 -19.86 5.82
C ASP A 369 -3.83 -21.16 5.19
N ILE A 370 -4.04 -21.30 3.89
CA ILE A 370 -3.54 -22.41 3.06
C ILE A 370 -2.94 -21.89 1.74
N ALA A 371 -1.95 -22.60 1.22
CA ALA A 371 -1.30 -22.28 -0.05
C ALA A 371 -0.81 -23.55 -0.76
N ASN A 372 -0.63 -23.49 -2.09
CA ASN A 372 0.00 -24.55 -2.85
C ASN A 372 1.47 -24.74 -2.43
N ASP A 373 1.99 -25.95 -2.60
CA ASP A 373 3.39 -26.28 -2.25
C ASP A 373 4.44 -25.43 -2.96
N SER A 374 4.13 -24.97 -4.17
CA SER A 374 4.90 -23.99 -4.92
C SER A 374 3.97 -23.12 -5.76
N LYS A 375 4.48 -21.98 -6.26
CA LYS A 375 3.70 -21.03 -7.08
C LYS A 375 3.10 -21.67 -8.36
N GLY A 376 3.67 -22.78 -8.84
CA GLY A 376 3.19 -23.53 -10.01
C GLY A 376 2.41 -24.82 -9.68
N ALA A 377 2.32 -25.23 -8.42
CA ALA A 377 1.76 -26.54 -8.04
C ALA A 377 0.24 -26.68 -8.29
N GLN A 378 -0.46 -25.57 -8.56
CA GLN A 378 -1.85 -25.59 -9.03
C GLN A 378 -2.02 -26.40 -10.34
N LEU A 379 -1.01 -26.35 -11.21
CA LEU A 379 -1.00 -27.00 -12.53
C LEU A 379 -0.58 -28.48 -12.48
N ASP A 380 -0.09 -28.97 -11.34
CA ASP A 380 0.35 -30.37 -11.21
C ASP A 380 -0.88 -31.30 -11.09
N PRO A 381 -1.15 -32.20 -12.06
CA PRO A 381 -2.27 -33.12 -12.00
C PRO A 381 -2.14 -34.16 -10.86
N SER A 382 -0.91 -34.42 -10.40
CA SER A 382 -0.62 -35.36 -9.33
C SER A 382 -0.66 -34.74 -7.93
N GLY A 383 -0.91 -33.42 -7.85
CA GLY A 383 -0.95 -32.66 -6.62
C GLY A 383 -1.89 -33.28 -5.58
N ALA A 384 -1.35 -33.63 -4.42
CA ALA A 384 -2.12 -34.19 -3.31
C ALA A 384 -1.75 -33.56 -1.96
N THR A 385 -0.82 -32.62 -1.97
CA THR A 385 -0.33 -31.93 -0.78
C THR A 385 -0.53 -30.43 -0.94
N PHE A 386 -0.63 -29.75 0.21
CA PHE A 386 -0.68 -28.30 0.29
C PHE A 386 -0.14 -27.86 1.66
N LEU A 387 0.15 -26.58 1.79
CA LEU A 387 0.68 -26.02 3.01
C LEU A 387 -0.43 -25.41 3.87
N GLY A 388 -0.29 -25.52 5.19
CA GLY A 388 -1.16 -24.90 6.17
C GLY A 388 -0.36 -24.01 7.13
N LEU A 389 -0.93 -22.84 7.42
CA LEU A 389 -0.41 -21.86 8.35
C LEU A 389 -1.41 -21.63 9.48
N ASP A 390 -0.91 -21.59 10.72
CA ASP A 390 -1.62 -21.10 11.90
C ASP A 390 -0.71 -20.09 12.63
N ASP A 391 -1.19 -19.41 13.67
CA ASP A 391 -0.48 -18.31 14.35
C ASP A 391 0.94 -18.71 14.81
N ASN A 392 1.12 -19.98 15.17
CA ASN A 392 2.41 -20.54 15.58
C ASN A 392 2.73 -21.87 14.93
N ARG A 393 2.24 -22.10 13.71
CA ARG A 393 2.41 -23.39 13.03
C ARG A 393 2.62 -23.19 11.54
N LEU A 394 3.55 -23.94 10.98
CA LEU A 394 3.72 -24.09 9.55
C LEU A 394 3.83 -25.58 9.24
N CYS A 395 2.99 -26.08 8.35
CA CYS A 395 2.90 -27.51 8.07
C CYS A 395 2.48 -27.81 6.64
N ARG A 396 2.62 -29.09 6.27
CA ARG A 396 2.19 -29.68 5.01
C ARG A 396 1.16 -30.76 5.29
N TRP A 397 0.03 -30.61 4.62
CA TRP A 397 -1.07 -31.55 4.61
C TRP A 397 -0.99 -32.44 3.38
N ASP A 398 -1.44 -33.69 3.53
CA ASP A 398 -1.57 -34.66 2.45
C ASP A 398 -3.00 -35.22 2.45
N MET A 399 -3.62 -35.20 1.28
CA MET A 399 -4.99 -35.63 1.05
C MET A 399 -5.11 -37.12 0.71
N ARG A 400 -3.99 -37.84 0.53
CA ARG A 400 -4.02 -39.29 0.30
C ARG A 400 -4.30 -40.01 1.60
N ASP A 401 -5.24 -40.94 1.59
CA ASP A 401 -5.49 -41.81 2.73
C ASP A 401 -4.31 -42.78 2.92
N ARG A 402 -3.83 -42.94 4.16
CA ARG A 402 -2.77 -43.89 4.51
C ARG A 402 -3.28 -45.33 4.59
N ASN A 403 -4.58 -45.53 4.78
CA ASN A 403 -5.18 -46.83 5.07
C ASN A 403 -5.74 -47.55 3.84
N GLY A 404 -5.65 -46.95 2.64
CA GLY A 404 -6.33 -47.44 1.44
C GLY A 404 -7.85 -47.24 1.50
N ILE A 405 -8.52 -47.32 0.34
CA ILE A 405 -9.92 -46.90 0.10
C ILE A 405 -10.96 -47.86 0.76
N VAL A 406 -10.81 -48.18 2.03
CA VAL A 406 -11.84 -48.90 2.80
C VAL A 406 -12.08 -48.20 4.13
N GLN A 407 -12.52 -46.94 4.06
CA GLN A 407 -13.26 -46.35 5.18
C GLN A 407 -14.75 -46.67 4.98
N ASN A 408 -15.33 -47.36 5.94
CA ASN A 408 -16.79 -47.47 6.06
C ASN A 408 -17.36 -46.04 6.07
N LEU A 409 -18.09 -45.66 5.02
CA LEU A 409 -18.73 -44.34 4.83
C LEU A 409 -19.70 -43.92 5.95
N ALA A 410 -19.84 -44.71 7.01
CA ALA A 410 -20.90 -44.58 8.01
C ALA A 410 -20.47 -43.90 9.33
N THR A 411 -19.19 -43.62 9.63
CA THR A 411 -18.86 -43.27 11.03
C THR A 411 -17.79 -42.21 11.32
N SER A 412 -17.02 -41.65 10.36
CA SER A 412 -16.13 -40.52 10.68
C SER A 412 -15.74 -39.67 9.47
N THR A 413 -15.82 -38.35 9.60
CA THR A 413 -15.26 -37.37 8.66
C THR A 413 -13.74 -37.56 8.53
N PRO A 414 -13.16 -37.59 7.31
CA PRO A 414 -11.75 -37.85 7.10
C PRO A 414 -10.85 -36.73 7.67
N VAL A 415 -9.69 -37.12 8.18
CA VAL A 415 -8.68 -36.22 8.75
C VAL A 415 -7.48 -36.14 7.81
N LEU A 416 -7.02 -34.94 7.51
CA LEU A 416 -5.83 -34.71 6.67
C LEU A 416 -4.57 -35.24 7.34
N ASN A 417 -3.65 -35.77 6.51
CA ASN A 417 -2.41 -36.32 7.01
C ASN A 417 -1.34 -35.24 7.16
N TRP A 418 -0.81 -35.09 8.37
CA TRP A 418 0.39 -34.28 8.61
C TRP A 418 1.63 -34.99 8.08
N THR A 419 2.29 -34.45 7.07
CA THR A 419 3.52 -35.05 6.49
C THR A 419 4.79 -34.35 6.94
N GLN A 420 4.75 -33.02 7.02
CA GLN A 420 5.87 -32.19 7.46
C GLN A 420 5.34 -30.98 8.21
N GLY A 421 6.16 -30.40 9.08
CA GLY A 421 5.85 -29.11 9.68
C GLY A 421 6.44 -28.95 11.07
N HIS A 422 6.19 -27.79 11.65
CA HIS A 422 6.62 -27.46 12.99
C HIS A 422 5.55 -26.65 13.74
N GLN A 423 5.39 -26.96 15.03
CA GLN A 423 4.65 -26.16 15.99
C GLN A 423 5.66 -25.36 16.81
N PHE A 424 5.61 -24.04 16.70
CA PHE A 424 6.47 -23.14 17.46
C PHE A 424 5.91 -22.94 18.87
N SER A 425 6.80 -22.73 19.84
CA SER A 425 6.46 -22.69 21.26
C SER A 425 5.54 -21.53 21.65
N ARG A 426 5.61 -20.39 20.94
CA ARG A 426 4.70 -19.22 20.87
C ARG A 426 5.49 -18.03 20.31
N GLY A 427 4.80 -16.94 19.94
CA GLY A 427 5.41 -15.65 19.63
C GLY A 427 5.87 -15.47 18.19
N THR A 428 5.59 -16.41 17.30
CA THR A 428 5.81 -16.19 15.86
C THR A 428 4.74 -15.31 15.24
N ASN A 429 3.50 -15.40 15.76
CA ASN A 429 2.35 -14.59 15.37
C ASN A 429 2.18 -14.50 13.84
N PHE A 430 2.26 -15.64 13.16
CA PHE A 430 2.11 -15.71 11.71
C PHE A 430 0.71 -15.24 11.27
N GLN A 431 0.67 -14.55 10.14
CA GLN A 431 -0.56 -13.96 9.59
C GLN A 431 -0.85 -14.48 8.19
N CYS A 432 0.16 -14.51 7.33
CA CYS A 432 0.03 -14.83 5.92
C CYS A 432 1.32 -15.47 5.40
N PHE A 433 1.22 -16.19 4.28
CA PHE A 433 2.38 -16.83 3.68
C PHE A 433 2.18 -17.09 2.18
N ALA A 434 3.29 -17.25 1.46
CA ALA A 434 3.30 -17.56 0.03
C ALA A 434 4.50 -18.46 -0.30
N THR A 435 4.48 -19.06 -1.49
CA THR A 435 5.53 -19.96 -1.96
C THR A 435 6.17 -19.46 -3.25
N THR A 436 7.47 -19.72 -3.39
CA THR A 436 8.24 -19.52 -4.62
C THR A 436 7.97 -20.65 -5.61
N GLY A 437 8.51 -20.54 -6.83
CA GLY A 437 8.43 -21.58 -7.85
C GLY A 437 9.11 -22.90 -7.43
N ASP A 438 10.18 -22.82 -6.64
CA ASP A 438 10.89 -23.98 -6.09
C ASP A 438 10.28 -24.54 -4.78
N GLY A 439 9.22 -23.91 -4.24
CA GLY A 439 8.55 -24.34 -3.01
C GLY A 439 9.21 -23.89 -1.71
N SER A 440 10.12 -22.92 -1.76
CA SER A 440 10.52 -22.15 -0.58
C SER A 440 9.36 -21.26 -0.09
N ILE A 441 9.35 -20.93 1.20
CA ILE A 441 8.16 -20.35 1.87
C ILE A 441 8.52 -19.01 2.51
N VAL A 442 7.76 -17.97 2.19
CA VAL A 442 7.81 -16.68 2.89
C VAL A 442 6.63 -16.56 3.83
N VAL A 443 6.86 -16.10 5.07
CA VAL A 443 5.81 -15.93 6.09
C VAL A 443 5.84 -14.52 6.66
N GLY A 444 4.73 -13.81 6.57
CA GLY A 444 4.48 -12.52 7.22
C GLY A 444 3.84 -12.68 8.60
N SER A 445 4.18 -11.79 9.52
CA SER A 445 3.77 -11.88 10.93
C SER A 445 3.10 -10.60 11.43
N LEU A 446 2.34 -10.71 12.52
CA LEU A 446 1.62 -9.60 13.14
C LEU A 446 2.56 -8.50 13.66
N ASP A 447 3.78 -8.86 14.07
CA ASP A 447 4.80 -7.91 14.52
C ASP A 447 5.58 -7.24 13.36
N GLY A 448 5.11 -7.40 12.13
CA GLY A 448 5.72 -6.83 10.93
C GLY A 448 6.90 -7.63 10.37
N LYS A 449 7.32 -8.72 11.04
CA LYS A 449 8.46 -9.52 10.58
C LYS A 449 8.11 -10.40 9.38
N ILE A 450 9.08 -10.57 8.49
CA ILE A 450 9.01 -11.47 7.34
C ILE A 450 10.08 -12.55 7.49
N ARG A 451 9.68 -13.82 7.48
CA ARG A 451 10.58 -14.98 7.68
C ARG A 451 10.64 -15.86 6.44
N LEU A 452 11.85 -16.27 6.07
CA LEU A 452 12.12 -17.09 4.88
C LEU A 452 12.50 -18.50 5.29
N TYR A 453 11.74 -19.49 4.83
CA TYR A 453 11.99 -20.91 5.08
C TYR A 453 12.38 -21.58 3.76
N SER A 454 13.39 -22.46 3.82
CA SER A 454 13.77 -23.27 2.67
C SER A 454 12.81 -24.44 2.50
N ILE A 455 12.68 -24.96 1.27
CA ILE A 455 11.90 -26.17 0.99
C ILE A 455 12.28 -27.37 1.89
N THR A 456 13.56 -27.45 2.30
CA THR A 456 14.07 -28.56 3.12
C THR A 456 13.68 -28.48 4.60
N SER A 457 13.25 -27.31 5.12
CA SER A 457 12.96 -27.17 6.55
C SER A 457 11.98 -26.04 6.86
N MET A 458 10.85 -26.41 7.47
CA MET A 458 9.87 -25.50 8.04
C MET A 458 10.12 -25.20 9.53
N ARG A 459 11.21 -25.72 10.12
CA ARG A 459 11.51 -25.56 11.55
C ARG A 459 12.25 -24.27 11.86
N GLN A 460 13.16 -23.86 10.98
CA GLN A 460 14.00 -22.69 11.20
C GLN A 460 14.08 -21.85 9.93
N ALA A 461 13.72 -20.57 10.07
CA ALA A 461 13.89 -19.60 9.01
C ALA A 461 15.39 -19.42 8.70
N LYS A 462 15.73 -19.34 7.42
CA LYS A 462 17.08 -19.02 6.94
C LYS A 462 17.38 -17.55 7.13
N THR A 463 16.41 -16.68 6.85
CA THR A 463 16.51 -15.24 7.07
C THR A 463 15.21 -14.73 7.70
N ALA A 464 15.31 -13.73 8.56
CA ALA A 464 14.18 -13.06 9.18
C ALA A 464 14.40 -11.55 9.10
N PHE A 465 13.58 -10.85 8.34
CA PHE A 465 13.60 -9.40 8.22
C PHE A 465 12.82 -8.77 9.37
N PRO A 466 13.31 -7.66 9.95
CA PRO A 466 12.60 -6.92 10.99
C PRO A 466 11.35 -6.25 10.42
N GLY A 467 10.39 -5.95 11.28
CA GLY A 467 9.21 -5.17 10.91
C GLY A 467 9.44 -3.66 11.07
N LEU A 468 8.78 -2.87 10.23
CA LEU A 468 8.76 -1.40 10.31
C LEU A 468 7.62 -0.88 11.21
N GLY A 469 7.13 -1.71 12.13
CA GLY A 469 6.11 -1.33 13.12
C GLY A 469 4.65 -1.55 12.70
N SER A 470 4.40 -2.04 11.49
CA SER A 470 3.06 -2.38 11.00
C SER A 470 2.94 -3.89 10.75
N PRO A 471 1.79 -4.52 11.07
CA PRO A 471 1.54 -5.92 10.75
C PRO A 471 1.66 -6.23 9.26
N ILE A 472 2.20 -7.40 8.92
CA ILE A 472 2.12 -7.92 7.55
C ILE A 472 0.81 -8.70 7.39
N THR A 473 -0.12 -8.15 6.63
CA THR A 473 -1.47 -8.71 6.42
C THR A 473 -1.55 -9.65 5.23
N HIS A 474 -0.68 -9.46 4.23
CA HIS A 474 -0.53 -10.33 3.06
C HIS A 474 0.92 -10.33 2.59
N VAL A 475 1.39 -11.44 2.00
CA VAL A 475 2.70 -11.53 1.34
C VAL A 475 2.57 -12.20 -0.01
N ASP A 476 3.39 -11.77 -0.95
CA ASP A 476 3.63 -12.48 -2.21
C ASP A 476 5.13 -12.50 -2.50
N VAL A 477 5.55 -13.43 -3.34
CA VAL A 477 6.95 -13.63 -3.72
C VAL A 477 7.04 -13.93 -5.21
N THR A 478 8.05 -13.37 -5.86
CA THR A 478 8.36 -13.69 -7.27
C THR A 478 8.64 -15.18 -7.47
N PHE A 479 8.39 -15.69 -8.68
CA PHE A 479 8.56 -17.10 -8.99
C PHE A 479 9.99 -17.59 -8.69
N ASP A 480 11.00 -16.78 -8.97
CA ASP A 480 12.41 -17.10 -8.71
C ASP A 480 12.87 -16.80 -7.26
N GLY A 481 11.97 -16.29 -6.41
CA GLY A 481 12.24 -16.02 -5.00
C GLY A 481 13.12 -14.80 -4.73
N LYS A 482 13.42 -13.96 -5.72
CA LYS A 482 14.37 -12.85 -5.55
C LYS A 482 13.75 -11.60 -4.92
N TRP A 483 12.44 -11.48 -5.02
CA TRP A 483 11.69 -10.33 -4.53
C TRP A 483 10.47 -10.76 -3.73
N ILE A 484 10.29 -10.10 -2.59
CA ILE A 484 9.16 -10.28 -1.69
C ILE A 484 8.38 -8.99 -1.62
N LEU A 485 7.06 -9.08 -1.68
CA LEU A 485 6.13 -8.00 -1.47
C LEU A 485 5.33 -8.27 -0.20
N GLY A 486 5.53 -7.44 0.84
CA GLY A 486 4.72 -7.44 2.05
C GLY A 486 3.64 -6.35 1.98
N THR A 487 2.43 -6.68 2.40
CA THR A 487 1.30 -5.75 2.52
C THR A 487 1.13 -5.37 3.97
N THR A 488 1.06 -4.08 4.26
CA THR A 488 0.63 -3.53 5.56
C THR A 488 -0.65 -2.72 5.36
N ASP A 489 -1.21 -2.12 6.41
CA ASP A 489 -2.40 -1.29 6.24
C ASP A 489 -2.12 0.00 5.42
N THR A 490 -0.94 0.60 5.56
CA THR A 490 -0.66 1.96 5.04
C THR A 490 0.37 2.02 3.92
N TYR A 491 1.14 0.95 3.70
CA TYR A 491 2.14 0.85 2.64
C TYR A 491 2.41 -0.60 2.24
N LEU A 492 3.04 -0.79 1.08
CA LEU A 492 3.67 -2.05 0.72
C LEU A 492 5.18 -1.96 0.97
N ILE A 493 5.79 -3.07 1.33
CA ILE A 493 7.23 -3.20 1.51
C ILE A 493 7.80 -4.20 0.48
N LEU A 494 8.72 -3.72 -0.36
CA LEU A 494 9.41 -4.54 -1.35
C LEU A 494 10.84 -4.82 -0.86
N ILE A 495 11.17 -6.10 -0.76
CA ILE A 495 12.46 -6.58 -0.26
C ILE A 495 13.17 -7.39 -1.35
N CYS A 496 14.42 -7.03 -1.63
CA CYS A 496 15.35 -7.87 -2.38
C CYS A 496 15.89 -8.98 -1.47
N THR A 497 15.79 -10.23 -1.90
CA THR A 497 16.31 -11.39 -1.14
C THR A 497 17.70 -11.81 -1.62
N LEU A 498 18.24 -11.16 -2.65
CA LEU A 498 19.57 -11.47 -3.18
C LEU A 498 20.64 -10.96 -2.23
N PHE A 499 21.66 -11.78 -2.02
CA PHE A 499 22.89 -11.38 -1.37
C PHE A 499 24.06 -12.18 -1.91
N THR A 500 25.25 -11.59 -1.83
CA THR A 500 26.50 -12.28 -2.13
C THR A 500 27.01 -12.95 -0.85
N ASP A 501 27.23 -14.26 -0.89
CA ASP A 501 27.73 -15.00 0.26
C ASP A 501 29.24 -14.78 0.51
N LYS A 502 29.85 -15.52 1.43
CA LYS A 502 31.29 -15.38 1.73
C LYS A 502 32.19 -15.91 0.61
N ASP A 503 31.64 -16.78 -0.24
CA ASP A 503 32.33 -17.44 -1.34
C ASP A 503 32.17 -16.65 -2.65
N GLY A 504 31.59 -15.45 -2.60
CA GLY A 504 31.31 -14.61 -3.77
C GLY A 504 30.14 -15.10 -4.62
N LYS A 505 29.32 -16.04 -4.13
CA LYS A 505 28.16 -16.58 -4.87
C LYS A 505 26.89 -15.82 -4.50
N THR A 506 26.16 -15.37 -5.50
CA THR A 506 24.82 -14.80 -5.33
C THR A 506 23.83 -15.89 -4.93
N LYS A 507 23.10 -15.68 -3.83
CA LYS A 507 22.06 -16.57 -3.31
C LYS A 507 20.83 -15.76 -2.92
N THR A 508 19.70 -16.43 -2.75
CA THR A 508 18.51 -15.83 -2.13
C THR A 508 18.54 -16.06 -0.61
N GLY A 509 17.84 -15.20 0.13
CA GLY A 509 17.63 -15.33 1.57
C GLY A 509 16.88 -16.61 2.00
N PHE A 510 16.31 -17.36 1.05
CA PHE A 510 15.73 -18.69 1.27
C PHE A 510 16.80 -19.79 1.33
N ASN A 511 17.97 -19.59 0.71
CA ASN A 511 19.04 -20.57 0.65
C ASN A 511 20.21 -20.25 1.60
N GLY A 512 20.20 -19.10 2.25
CA GLY A 512 21.23 -18.73 3.22
C GLY A 512 20.85 -17.54 4.11
N ARG A 513 21.66 -17.32 5.15
CA ARG A 513 21.54 -16.16 6.03
C ARG A 513 22.16 -14.94 5.35
N MET A 514 21.37 -13.91 5.10
CA MET A 514 21.86 -12.71 4.42
C MET A 514 22.80 -11.87 5.30
N GLY A 515 22.54 -11.79 6.61
CA GLY A 515 23.31 -10.95 7.54
C GLY A 515 23.22 -9.46 7.16
N HIS A 516 24.30 -8.70 7.37
CA HIS A 516 24.38 -7.26 7.07
C HIS A 516 24.45 -6.89 5.57
N ARG A 517 24.47 -7.88 4.67
CA ARG A 517 24.58 -7.68 3.21
C ARG A 517 23.20 -7.65 2.55
N VAL A 518 22.32 -6.83 3.09
CA VAL A 518 20.91 -6.73 2.69
C VAL A 518 20.63 -5.30 2.28
N ALA A 519 20.04 -5.12 1.10
CA ALA A 519 19.60 -3.82 0.64
C ALA A 519 18.47 -3.28 1.54
N ALA A 520 18.41 -1.96 1.74
CA ALA A 520 17.24 -1.35 2.37
C ALA A 520 15.99 -1.61 1.50
N PRO A 521 14.82 -1.89 2.11
CA PRO A 521 13.60 -2.15 1.37
C PRO A 521 13.09 -0.86 0.73
N ARG A 522 12.31 -1.01 -0.34
CA ARG A 522 11.56 0.10 -0.92
C ARG A 522 10.11 0.03 -0.46
N LEU A 523 9.54 1.19 -0.15
CA LEU A 523 8.13 1.30 0.21
C LEU A 523 7.33 1.68 -1.04
N LEU A 524 6.10 1.20 -1.14
CA LEU A 524 5.13 1.67 -2.13
C LEU A 524 3.94 2.25 -1.38
N LYS A 525 3.62 3.51 -1.67
CA LYS A 525 2.68 4.30 -0.89
C LYS A 525 1.73 5.04 -1.81
N LEU A 526 0.53 5.30 -1.31
CA LEU A 526 -0.36 6.27 -1.92
C LEU A 526 0.08 7.69 -1.55
N THR A 527 -0.22 8.63 -2.43
CA THR A 527 -0.13 10.05 -2.08
C THR A 527 -1.12 10.35 -0.94
N PRO A 528 -0.88 11.39 -0.12
CA PRO A 528 -1.85 11.80 0.91
C PRO A 528 -3.25 12.04 0.33
N LEU A 529 -3.32 12.63 -0.86
CA LEU A 529 -4.57 12.87 -1.58
C LEU A 529 -5.29 11.56 -1.94
N ASP A 530 -4.62 10.64 -2.64
CA ASP A 530 -5.26 9.38 -3.02
C ASP A 530 -5.59 8.52 -1.80
N SER A 531 -4.75 8.52 -0.75
CA SER A 531 -5.06 7.79 0.50
C SER A 531 -6.32 8.34 1.18
N HIS A 532 -6.50 9.66 1.19
CA HIS A 532 -7.72 10.28 1.71
C HIS A 532 -8.94 9.95 0.85
N LEU A 533 -8.80 10.00 -0.48
CA LEU A 533 -9.88 9.71 -1.42
C LEU A 533 -10.31 8.24 -1.45
N ALA A 534 -9.43 7.32 -1.03
CA ALA A 534 -9.80 5.92 -0.84
C ALA A 534 -10.85 5.72 0.27
N GLY A 535 -11.08 6.74 1.12
CA GLY A 535 -12.15 6.78 2.11
C GLY A 535 -11.88 5.93 3.35
N VAL A 536 -12.95 5.47 4.00
CA VAL A 536 -12.89 4.78 5.31
C VAL A 536 -12.14 3.43 5.23
N ASN A 537 -12.10 2.79 4.06
CA ASN A 537 -11.41 1.53 3.83
C ASN A 537 -10.08 1.73 3.07
N ASN A 538 -9.29 2.73 3.46
CA ASN A 538 -8.02 3.08 2.82
C ASN A 538 -6.85 2.12 3.12
N LYS A 539 -7.13 0.93 3.64
CA LYS A 539 -6.10 -0.07 3.94
C LYS A 539 -5.71 -0.85 2.70
N PHE A 540 -4.41 -1.06 2.50
CA PHE A 540 -3.92 -1.98 1.49
C PHE A 540 -4.31 -3.43 1.80
N ARG A 541 -4.74 -4.14 0.76
CA ARG A 541 -5.10 -5.56 0.80
C ARG A 541 -4.56 -6.28 -0.44
N ASN A 542 -4.20 -7.55 -0.24
CA ASN A 542 -3.85 -8.51 -1.29
C ASN A 542 -2.84 -7.99 -2.32
N ALA A 543 -1.74 -7.37 -1.88
CA ALA A 543 -0.72 -6.95 -2.83
C ALA A 543 0.01 -8.17 -3.42
N GLN A 544 0.11 -8.21 -4.74
CA GLN A 544 0.61 -9.36 -5.51
C GLN A 544 1.42 -8.92 -6.72
N PHE A 545 2.35 -9.76 -7.13
CA PHE A 545 3.04 -9.63 -8.41
C PHE A 545 2.16 -10.13 -9.57
N SER A 546 2.38 -9.62 -10.78
CA SER A 546 1.80 -10.19 -12.00
C SER A 546 2.09 -11.69 -12.10
N TRP A 547 1.14 -12.53 -12.51
CA TRP A 547 1.27 -13.96 -12.28
C TRP A 547 2.08 -14.70 -13.36
N VAL A 548 3.26 -15.19 -12.96
CA VAL A 548 4.15 -16.05 -13.75
C VAL A 548 4.39 -17.37 -13.01
N THR A 549 4.41 -18.49 -13.73
CA THR A 549 4.81 -19.80 -13.18
C THR A 549 5.92 -20.50 -13.96
N GLU A 550 6.57 -19.81 -14.89
CA GLU A 550 7.63 -20.37 -15.72
C GLU A 550 8.99 -19.81 -15.31
N ASN A 551 9.98 -20.69 -15.18
CA ASN A 551 11.34 -20.29 -14.85
C ASN A 551 11.95 -19.45 -15.99
N GLY A 552 12.65 -18.37 -15.65
CA GLY A 552 13.28 -17.47 -16.62
C GLY A 552 12.36 -16.34 -17.11
N LYS A 553 11.05 -16.40 -16.85
CA LYS A 553 10.16 -15.24 -17.00
C LYS A 553 10.12 -14.43 -15.70
N GLN A 554 9.87 -13.13 -15.83
CA GLN A 554 9.81 -12.21 -14.70
C GLN A 554 8.46 -11.54 -14.62
N GLU A 555 7.99 -11.37 -13.38
CA GLU A 555 6.89 -10.48 -13.09
C GLU A 555 7.22 -9.03 -13.49
N ARG A 556 6.21 -8.29 -13.96
CA ARG A 556 6.38 -6.94 -14.51
C ARG A 556 5.62 -5.86 -13.75
N HIS A 557 4.56 -6.23 -13.03
CA HIS A 557 3.69 -5.30 -12.33
C HIS A 557 3.41 -5.78 -10.92
N LEU A 558 3.07 -4.82 -10.07
CA LEU A 558 2.57 -5.03 -8.72
C LEU A 558 1.16 -4.46 -8.68
N VAL A 559 0.21 -5.18 -8.10
CA VAL A 559 -1.14 -4.69 -7.90
C VAL A 559 -1.55 -4.89 -6.46
N ALA A 560 -2.26 -3.91 -5.89
CA ALA A 560 -2.87 -4.00 -4.57
C ALA A 560 -4.25 -3.35 -4.56
N THR A 561 -5.11 -3.82 -3.67
CA THR A 561 -6.45 -3.26 -3.46
C THR A 561 -6.43 -2.28 -2.30
N VAL A 562 -7.01 -1.08 -2.49
CA VAL A 562 -7.20 -0.08 -1.43
C VAL A 562 -8.62 0.46 -1.52
N GLY A 563 -9.53 -0.05 -0.68
CA GLY A 563 -10.94 0.33 -0.73
C GLY A 563 -11.54 0.11 -2.13
N LYS A 564 -11.80 1.20 -2.85
CA LYS A 564 -12.35 1.22 -4.21
C LYS A 564 -11.30 1.29 -5.33
N PHE A 565 -10.02 1.27 -4.97
CA PHE A 565 -8.91 1.46 -5.90
C PHE A 565 -8.17 0.14 -6.12
N SER A 566 -7.91 -0.20 -7.38
CA SER A 566 -6.79 -1.07 -7.74
C SER A 566 -5.59 -0.19 -8.07
N VAL A 567 -4.53 -0.33 -7.28
CA VAL A 567 -3.31 0.47 -7.39
C VAL A 567 -2.24 -0.39 -8.04
N ILE A 568 -1.71 0.09 -9.16
CA ILE A 568 -0.84 -0.70 -10.04
C ILE A 568 0.49 0.04 -10.21
N TRP A 569 1.59 -0.62 -9.84
CA TRP A 569 2.94 -0.15 -10.08
C TRP A 569 3.61 -0.95 -11.19
N ASN A 570 4.43 -0.27 -11.98
CA ASN A 570 5.37 -0.93 -12.87
C ASN A 570 6.57 -1.40 -12.04
N PHE A 571 6.82 -2.71 -12.02
CA PHE A 571 7.84 -3.29 -11.15
C PHE A 571 9.26 -2.91 -11.58
N GLN A 572 9.50 -2.72 -12.88
CA GLN A 572 10.79 -2.25 -13.37
C GLN A 572 11.08 -0.82 -12.90
N GLN A 573 10.09 0.07 -12.96
CA GLN A 573 10.22 1.44 -12.44
C GLN A 573 10.50 1.47 -10.93
N VAL A 574 9.85 0.58 -10.17
CA VAL A 574 10.07 0.46 -8.72
C VAL A 574 11.48 -0.06 -8.39
N LYS A 575 12.11 -0.85 -9.25
CA LYS A 575 13.49 -1.33 -9.04
C LYS A 575 14.56 -0.31 -9.43
N ASN A 576 14.26 0.55 -10.40
CA ASN A 576 15.20 1.54 -10.89
C ASN A 576 15.56 2.56 -9.78
N GLY A 577 16.80 2.53 -9.29
CA GLY A 577 17.27 3.43 -8.23
C GLY A 577 17.30 4.91 -8.62
N SER A 578 17.36 5.19 -9.92
CA SER A 578 17.37 6.53 -10.51
C SER A 578 15.97 7.09 -10.79
N HIS A 579 14.91 6.36 -10.43
CA HIS A 579 13.54 6.80 -10.67
C HIS A 579 13.21 8.09 -9.88
N GLU A 580 12.52 9.05 -10.52
CA GLU A 580 12.18 10.37 -9.96
C GLU A 580 11.52 10.31 -8.58
N CYS A 581 10.62 9.33 -8.38
CA CYS A 581 10.03 9.01 -7.08
C CYS A 581 11.02 8.93 -5.90
N TYR A 582 12.30 8.61 -6.12
CA TYR A 582 13.30 8.47 -5.05
C TYR A 582 14.20 9.71 -4.86
N HIS A 583 13.99 10.75 -5.67
CA HIS A 583 14.75 11.98 -5.57
C HIS A 583 14.38 12.75 -4.29
N ASN A 584 15.38 13.33 -3.62
CA ASN A 584 15.22 14.16 -2.42
C ASN A 584 14.38 13.54 -1.28
N GLN A 585 14.37 12.21 -1.17
CA GLN A 585 13.72 11.51 -0.06
C GLN A 585 14.69 11.23 1.08
N GLU A 586 14.27 11.54 2.30
CA GLU A 586 14.97 11.15 3.52
C GLU A 586 14.40 9.82 4.05
N GLY A 587 15.26 8.92 4.53
CA GLY A 587 14.86 7.61 5.02
C GLY A 587 14.60 6.57 3.93
N LEU A 588 13.63 5.67 4.16
CA LEU A 588 13.38 4.55 3.24
C LEU A 588 12.73 5.06 1.95
N LYS A 589 13.39 4.76 0.82
CA LYS A 589 12.93 5.07 -0.53
C LYS A 589 11.48 4.60 -0.74
N SER A 590 10.60 5.53 -1.09
CA SER A 590 9.16 5.35 -1.23
C SER A 590 8.71 5.70 -2.66
N CYS A 591 8.04 4.77 -3.33
CA CYS A 591 7.51 4.95 -4.68
C CYS A 591 6.03 5.35 -4.65
N TYR A 592 5.72 6.48 -5.26
CA TYR A 592 4.39 7.05 -5.48
C TYR A 592 3.95 6.97 -6.95
N CYS A 593 4.72 6.27 -7.79
CA CYS A 593 4.57 6.23 -9.24
C CYS A 593 3.65 5.06 -9.62
N TYR A 594 2.33 5.28 -9.58
CA TYR A 594 1.32 4.23 -9.81
C TYR A 594 0.14 4.72 -10.65
N LYS A 595 -0.67 3.76 -11.08
CA LYS A 595 -1.98 3.98 -11.71
C LYS A 595 -3.10 3.50 -10.81
N ILE A 596 -4.21 4.23 -10.82
CA ILE A 596 -5.43 3.83 -10.12
C ILE A 596 -6.51 3.47 -11.14
N VAL A 597 -7.09 2.27 -10.94
CA VAL A 597 -8.42 1.92 -11.47
C VAL A 597 -9.43 2.11 -10.35
N LEU A 598 -10.37 3.01 -10.56
CA LEU A 598 -11.45 3.32 -9.61
C LEU A 598 -12.67 2.47 -9.94
N LYS A 599 -13.33 1.93 -8.92
CA LYS A 599 -14.66 1.32 -9.00
C LYS A 599 -15.67 2.03 -8.10
N ASP A 600 -16.96 1.84 -8.39
CA ASP A 600 -18.05 2.45 -7.62
C ASP A 600 -18.17 1.81 -6.23
N ASP A 601 -17.92 0.51 -6.14
CA ASP A 601 -17.96 -0.29 -4.93
C ASP A 601 -16.55 -0.61 -4.42
N SER A 602 -16.47 -1.02 -3.14
CA SER A 602 -15.22 -1.53 -2.58
C SER A 602 -14.80 -2.79 -3.33
N ILE A 603 -13.56 -2.83 -3.79
CA ILE A 603 -13.01 -3.96 -4.54
C ILE A 603 -12.80 -5.12 -3.57
N VAL A 604 -13.27 -6.30 -3.96
CA VAL A 604 -13.09 -7.55 -3.22
C VAL A 604 -11.66 -8.02 -3.41
N ASP A 605 -11.24 -8.15 -4.68
CA ASP A 605 -9.89 -8.58 -5.06
C ASP A 605 -9.49 -8.01 -6.44
N SER A 606 -8.18 -7.89 -6.67
CA SER A 606 -7.62 -7.35 -7.91
C SER A 606 -6.32 -8.07 -8.24
N ARG A 607 -6.29 -8.83 -9.34
CA ARG A 607 -5.19 -9.73 -9.67
C ARG A 607 -4.98 -9.89 -11.16
N PHE A 608 -3.71 -9.98 -11.58
CA PHE A 608 -3.36 -10.32 -12.95
C PHE A 608 -3.64 -11.78 -13.26
N MET A 609 -4.19 -12.04 -14.44
CA MET A 609 -4.28 -13.39 -15.00
C MET A 609 -2.90 -13.98 -15.23
N HIS A 610 -2.87 -15.30 -15.41
CA HIS A 610 -1.64 -16.03 -15.72
C HIS A 610 -1.01 -15.52 -17.03
N ASP A 611 0.32 -15.39 -17.07
CA ASP A 611 1.09 -14.83 -18.19
C ASP A 611 0.81 -15.49 -19.55
N LYS A 612 0.36 -16.74 -19.57
CA LYS A 612 -0.10 -17.43 -20.79
C LYS A 612 -1.21 -16.68 -21.56
N PHE A 613 -1.96 -15.82 -20.88
CA PHE A 613 -3.02 -15.00 -21.48
C PHE A 613 -2.51 -13.63 -21.95
N ALA A 614 -1.22 -13.34 -21.79
CA ALA A 614 -0.60 -12.20 -22.43
C ALA A 614 -0.65 -12.33 -23.95
N VAL A 615 -0.86 -11.21 -24.64
CA VAL A 615 -0.92 -11.15 -26.11
C VAL A 615 0.34 -10.56 -26.70
N SER A 616 0.58 -10.75 -27.99
CA SER A 616 1.79 -10.22 -28.64
C SER A 616 1.87 -8.68 -28.62
N ASP A 617 0.72 -7.99 -28.62
CA ASP A 617 0.64 -6.51 -28.62
C ASP A 617 0.62 -5.88 -27.20
N SER A 618 0.39 -6.68 -26.16
CA SER A 618 0.47 -6.30 -24.75
C SER A 618 1.20 -7.45 -24.03
N PRO A 619 2.47 -7.27 -23.64
CA PRO A 619 3.26 -8.37 -23.11
C PRO A 619 2.68 -8.92 -21.80
N GLU A 620 1.69 -8.27 -21.20
CA GLU A 620 1.10 -8.59 -19.92
C GLU A 620 -0.27 -9.24 -20.05
N ALA A 621 -0.52 -10.19 -19.15
CA ALA A 621 -1.84 -10.77 -19.02
C ALA A 621 -2.84 -9.74 -18.46
N PRO A 622 -4.14 -9.86 -18.78
CA PRO A 622 -5.15 -8.93 -18.29
C PRO A 622 -5.21 -8.85 -16.76
N LEU A 623 -5.52 -7.66 -16.25
CA LEU A 623 -5.88 -7.43 -14.85
C LEU A 623 -7.36 -7.70 -14.65
N VAL A 624 -7.71 -8.55 -13.68
CA VAL A 624 -9.09 -8.80 -13.26
C VAL A 624 -9.35 -8.04 -11.97
N ILE A 625 -10.48 -7.32 -11.92
CA ILE A 625 -10.96 -6.60 -10.74
C ILE A 625 -12.35 -7.10 -10.41
N ALA A 626 -12.54 -7.61 -9.20
CA ALA A 626 -13.84 -8.04 -8.70
C ALA A 626 -14.35 -7.07 -7.62
N THR A 627 -15.59 -6.61 -7.77
CA THR A 627 -16.38 -5.99 -6.70
C THR A 627 -17.46 -6.99 -6.25
N PRO A 628 -18.23 -6.74 -5.19
CA PRO A 628 -19.28 -7.67 -4.78
C PRO A 628 -20.31 -7.95 -5.87
N LEU A 629 -20.54 -7.02 -6.79
CA LEU A 629 -21.61 -7.12 -7.79
C LEU A 629 -21.09 -7.34 -9.21
N LYS A 630 -19.81 -7.09 -9.47
CA LYS A 630 -19.27 -7.06 -10.83
C LYS A 630 -17.87 -7.61 -10.90
N VAL A 631 -17.50 -8.10 -12.08
CA VAL A 631 -16.12 -8.42 -12.42
C VAL A 631 -15.74 -7.74 -13.73
N SER A 632 -14.57 -7.13 -13.75
CA SER A 632 -14.07 -6.36 -14.89
C SER A 632 -12.68 -6.84 -15.27
N SER A 633 -12.38 -6.79 -16.56
CA SER A 633 -11.06 -7.14 -17.09
C SER A 633 -10.43 -5.95 -17.81
N PHE A 634 -9.14 -5.72 -17.57
CA PHE A 634 -8.38 -4.61 -18.12
C PHE A 634 -7.13 -5.12 -18.82
N SER A 635 -6.90 -4.70 -20.06
CA SER A 635 -5.63 -4.90 -20.75
C SER A 635 -4.69 -3.73 -20.45
N ILE A 636 -3.38 -3.99 -20.38
CA ILE A 636 -2.35 -2.95 -20.30
C ILE A 636 -1.77 -2.77 -21.70
N SER A 637 -2.34 -1.84 -22.48
CA SER A 637 -1.85 -1.58 -23.83
C SER A 637 -0.57 -0.72 -23.77
N SER A 638 0.42 -1.08 -24.58
CA SER A 638 1.58 -0.23 -24.86
C SER A 638 1.36 0.74 -26.04
N ARG A 639 0.18 0.66 -26.69
CA ARG A 639 -0.22 1.49 -27.83
C ARG A 639 -1.34 2.46 -27.47
N ARG A 640 -1.19 3.70 -27.92
CA ARG A 640 -2.29 4.60 -28.28
C ARG A 640 -2.81 4.24 -29.65
#